data_AF-A0A845W080-F1
#
_entry.id   AF-A0A845W080-F1
#
_cell.length_a   1.000
_cell.length_b   1.000
_cell.length_c   1.000
_cell.angle_alpha   90.00
_cell.angle_beta   90.00
_cell.angle_gamma   90.00
#
_symmetry.space_group_name_H-M   'P 1'
#
loop_
_entity.id
_entity.type
_entity.pdbx_description
1 polymer ?
#
loop_
_entity_poly.entity_id
_entity_poly.type
_entity_poly.pdbx_seq_one_letter_code
_entity_poly.pdbx_strand_id
1 'polypeptide(L)'
;MFSRNLALIIGINNYTNGISPLNTAVNDAKKLVEILREKHDYEVWECLDEVATLSNFHKFLFHTLPELVTENDRLLFDFAGHGVALNGDDGPAGYLIPQDAKLGNTNSYLPMTKLHDALSQLPCRHFLGILDCCFAGAFRWSNTRDLLTSPEVIHQERYDRFITDPAWQIITSSASDQKALDNFYLDSVRGQVGNHSPFAAALLEALEGGADIYPPATNGKPPGDGVITATELYLHLRDRVEIPTEKCRLRQTPGIWCLNKHDKGEYIFLSPGHELNLPPAPPLDQSQNPYRGLNSFDEKHSSLFFGRTLLVEKLQDFVKANPLTVVLGASGSGKSSLVKAGLIPKLRQDNTEKWCILPPIRPGETPLEPLNNVLTEAKLPLVEPQNPQHNLAMSIDVWAKNNPNSKLLLFIDQSEEIITLCQNYDQRQEFFQQILTAINAHGDKLRVVLTLRSDFEPQITDVGLKLAPEVLNQLGTKVLINLWQSGRFIVPAMTRGELNEAIEKPAQARVMYFQPHDLVEKLIDEVADMPGGLPLLSFALSELYLKYLRRQRQAQYRGITIDRALTQEDYLELGGVMRSLTQRADQEYHLLVQENPAYDQVIRHVMLRMVALGGGELARRRVPLSELEYPPAKNALVKEVIQRFSTARLLVIGQDAEGNPNVEPAHDALVRGWQRLLGWKQNEEESLLLQRRLTPAAQEWKSQQKAKFLWHANPRLDLLKKVSLSDDNWLNQVEAEFVRRTLQKRRNDSRRFISLTVVILALSGLSIFSFNQLQQLNSASEQFQSDSIKVLAEFSINTVLNINPTSENNPVRGEVKALNKAPWRTLLNEKNQVFAMSRKYNKGQVFTIAHHGLLSNTNYSTFMFLVLNYINGLNGNKKVLMSSGHCELLTLNNDLKGYKIADIMEKLGYETKEISAPINSTKIQNTNANIIIIGNAWGNLENDEIKTIEQFVSNGGKVIIVGLGGYWKDYSDKPDQLDKLAHRGKCNQEGQDTNDISTYPMNKLLEKFDARFESSLIN
;
A
#
# COMPACT_ATOMS: atom_id res chain seq x y z
N MET A 1 -50.85 -16.04 1.52
CA MET A 1 -51.23 -17.43 1.86
C MET A 1 -51.38 -18.24 0.58
N PHE A 2 -51.35 -19.57 0.68
CA PHE A 2 -51.69 -20.48 -0.43
C PHE A 2 -53.20 -20.69 -0.45
N SER A 3 -53.75 -21.03 -1.62
CA SER A 3 -55.16 -21.39 -1.76
C SER A 3 -55.44 -22.83 -1.33
N ARG A 4 -54.58 -23.77 -1.74
CA ARG A 4 -54.63 -25.18 -1.34
C ARG A 4 -53.23 -25.77 -1.16
N ASN A 5 -53.17 -26.84 -0.39
CA ASN A 5 -52.00 -27.67 -0.18
C ASN A 5 -52.26 -29.01 -0.85
N LEU A 6 -51.64 -29.28 -1.99
CA LEU A 6 -51.92 -30.45 -2.81
C LEU A 6 -50.77 -31.46 -2.66
N ALA A 7 -51.08 -32.76 -2.60
CA ALA A 7 -50.06 -33.81 -2.57
C ALA A 7 -50.42 -35.01 -3.44
N LEU A 8 -49.45 -35.53 -4.20
CA LEU A 8 -49.53 -36.83 -4.87
C LEU A 8 -48.49 -37.75 -4.23
N ILE A 9 -48.96 -38.80 -3.54
CA ILE A 9 -48.11 -39.74 -2.81
C ILE A 9 -48.21 -41.12 -3.47
N ILE A 10 -47.07 -41.67 -3.87
CA ILE A 10 -46.95 -42.93 -4.62
C ILE A 10 -46.11 -43.92 -3.82
N GLY A 11 -46.64 -45.12 -3.57
CA GLY A 11 -45.92 -46.19 -2.86
C GLY A 11 -46.15 -47.55 -3.51
N ILE A 12 -45.07 -48.25 -3.88
CA ILE A 12 -45.17 -49.49 -4.67
C ILE A 12 -44.33 -50.62 -4.05
N ASN A 13 -45.02 -51.61 -3.48
CA ASN A 13 -44.43 -52.85 -2.99
C ASN A 13 -44.56 -53.98 -4.03
N ASN A 14 -45.73 -54.12 -4.65
CA ASN A 14 -46.16 -55.35 -5.33
C ASN A 14 -46.09 -55.24 -6.87
N TYR A 15 -44.91 -55.43 -7.44
CA TYR A 15 -44.68 -55.43 -8.90
C TYR A 15 -45.08 -56.76 -9.56
N THR A 16 -45.69 -56.72 -10.74
CA THR A 16 -46.34 -57.91 -11.35
C THR A 16 -45.56 -58.60 -12.47
N ASN A 17 -44.53 -57.97 -13.06
CA ASN A 17 -43.88 -58.45 -14.28
C ASN A 17 -42.35 -58.68 -14.13
N GLY A 18 -41.96 -59.48 -13.13
CA GLY A 18 -40.59 -59.96 -12.95
C GLY A 18 -39.64 -58.98 -12.25
N ILE A 19 -40.15 -57.87 -11.73
CA ILE A 19 -39.42 -56.94 -10.86
C ILE A 19 -39.61 -57.38 -9.41
N SER A 20 -38.54 -57.37 -8.60
CA SER A 20 -38.60 -57.81 -7.21
C SER A 20 -39.51 -56.91 -6.36
N PRO A 21 -40.32 -57.46 -5.44
CA PRO A 21 -41.15 -56.66 -4.55
C PRO A 21 -40.30 -55.85 -3.55
N LEU A 22 -40.89 -54.76 -3.05
CA LEU A 22 -40.43 -53.99 -1.89
C LEU A 22 -41.33 -54.27 -0.69
N ASN A 23 -40.87 -53.93 0.51
CA ASN A 23 -41.57 -54.25 1.75
C ASN A 23 -42.19 -53.02 2.43
N THR A 24 -41.53 -51.86 2.33
CA THR A 24 -41.86 -50.68 3.17
C THR A 24 -42.61 -49.57 2.43
N ALA A 25 -42.35 -49.37 1.13
CA ALA A 25 -42.86 -48.22 0.35
C ALA A 25 -44.37 -47.95 0.45
N VAL A 26 -45.23 -48.98 0.48
CA VAL A 26 -46.68 -48.81 0.67
C VAL A 26 -47.05 -48.35 2.09
N ASN A 27 -46.30 -48.81 3.10
CA ASN A 27 -46.51 -48.40 4.48
C ASN A 27 -45.95 -46.99 4.76
N ASP A 28 -44.83 -46.65 4.12
CA ASP A 28 -44.24 -45.30 4.10
C ASP A 28 -45.24 -44.29 3.53
N ALA A 29 -45.74 -44.55 2.32
CA ALA A 29 -46.75 -43.71 1.66
C ALA A 29 -48.01 -43.52 2.53
N LYS A 30 -48.55 -44.59 3.14
CA LYS A 30 -49.72 -44.49 4.02
C LYS A 30 -49.49 -43.62 5.25
N LYS A 31 -48.34 -43.77 5.91
CA LYS A 31 -48.03 -42.98 7.11
C LYS A 31 -47.73 -41.52 6.77
N LEU A 32 -47.16 -41.25 5.59
CA LEU A 32 -47.00 -39.90 5.06
C LEU A 32 -48.36 -39.25 4.75
N VAL A 33 -49.28 -39.98 4.12
CA VAL A 33 -50.66 -39.52 3.86
C VAL A 33 -51.39 -39.15 5.17
N GLU A 34 -51.25 -39.96 6.22
CA GLU A 34 -51.80 -39.70 7.56
C GLU A 34 -51.28 -38.36 8.13
N ILE A 35 -49.95 -38.19 8.20
CA ILE A 35 -49.31 -36.98 8.71
C ILE A 35 -49.70 -35.73 7.90
N LEU A 36 -49.71 -35.83 6.57
CA LEU A 36 -50.03 -34.71 5.69
C LEU A 36 -51.48 -34.24 5.81
N ARG A 37 -52.43 -35.18 5.99
CA ARG A 37 -53.85 -34.84 6.21
C ARG A 37 -54.10 -34.31 7.61
N GLU A 38 -53.60 -34.98 8.65
CA GLU A 38 -53.94 -34.67 10.04
C GLU A 38 -53.16 -33.49 10.63
N LYS A 39 -51.91 -33.28 10.21
CA LYS A 39 -50.99 -32.30 10.81
C LYS A 39 -50.65 -31.11 9.92
N HIS A 40 -50.79 -31.24 8.59
CA HIS A 40 -50.34 -30.23 7.62
C HIS A 40 -51.43 -29.73 6.65
N ASP A 41 -52.66 -30.20 6.80
CA ASP A 41 -53.84 -29.78 6.02
C ASP A 41 -53.64 -29.90 4.49
N TYR A 42 -53.25 -31.09 4.02
CA TYR A 42 -53.11 -31.39 2.59
C TYR A 42 -54.30 -32.17 2.00
N GLU A 43 -54.72 -31.77 0.79
CA GLU A 43 -55.52 -32.57 -0.13
C GLU A 43 -54.59 -33.61 -0.80
N VAL A 44 -54.69 -34.88 -0.40
CA VAL A 44 -53.76 -35.94 -0.82
C VAL A 44 -54.40 -36.95 -1.77
N TRP A 45 -53.83 -37.11 -2.96
CA TRP A 45 -54.04 -38.25 -3.87
C TRP A 45 -53.07 -39.38 -3.52
N GLU A 46 -53.64 -40.54 -3.22
CA GLU A 46 -52.92 -41.75 -2.82
C GLU A 46 -52.89 -42.74 -3.98
N CYS A 47 -51.70 -43.19 -4.39
CA CYS A 47 -51.49 -44.01 -5.57
C CYS A 47 -50.61 -45.22 -5.23
N LEU A 48 -51.24 -46.31 -4.75
CA LEU A 48 -50.56 -47.49 -4.23
C LEU A 48 -50.67 -48.70 -5.16
N ASP A 49 -49.60 -49.50 -5.21
CA ASP A 49 -49.52 -50.80 -5.90
C ASP A 49 -50.28 -50.83 -7.25
N GLU A 50 -51.42 -51.53 -7.33
CA GLU A 50 -52.22 -51.75 -8.55
C GLU A 50 -52.72 -50.43 -9.20
N VAL A 51 -52.76 -49.33 -8.45
CA VAL A 51 -53.12 -48.00 -8.97
C VAL A 51 -51.91 -47.31 -9.60
N ALA A 52 -50.68 -47.63 -9.18
CA ALA A 52 -49.43 -46.98 -9.59
C ALA A 52 -48.88 -47.48 -10.95
N THR A 53 -49.75 -47.53 -11.95
CA THR A 53 -49.43 -47.95 -13.32
C THR A 53 -48.89 -46.79 -14.18
N LEU A 54 -48.14 -47.11 -15.24
CA LEU A 54 -47.63 -46.11 -16.18
C LEU A 54 -48.75 -45.27 -16.82
N SER A 55 -49.89 -45.91 -17.11
CA SER A 55 -51.08 -45.24 -17.65
C SER A 55 -51.66 -44.21 -16.68
N ASN A 56 -51.74 -44.54 -15.40
CA ASN A 56 -52.22 -43.62 -14.38
C ASN A 56 -51.22 -42.48 -14.13
N PHE A 57 -49.91 -42.75 -14.11
CA PHE A 57 -48.90 -41.68 -14.06
C PHE A 57 -49.03 -40.71 -15.23
N HIS A 58 -49.20 -41.21 -16.46
CA HIS A 58 -49.45 -40.34 -17.61
C HIS A 58 -50.73 -39.52 -17.47
N LYS A 59 -51.83 -40.13 -17.01
CA LYS A 59 -53.08 -39.42 -16.77
C LYS A 59 -52.92 -38.30 -15.73
N PHE A 60 -52.27 -38.58 -14.60
CA PHE A 60 -52.06 -37.60 -13.54
C PHE A 60 -51.14 -36.45 -13.97
N LEU A 61 -49.98 -36.77 -14.55
CA LEU A 61 -48.95 -35.78 -14.88
C LEU A 61 -49.33 -34.88 -16.07
N PHE A 62 -50.01 -35.41 -17.09
CA PHE A 62 -50.27 -34.69 -18.34
C PHE A 62 -51.73 -34.21 -18.52
N HIS A 63 -52.65 -34.62 -17.63
CA HIS A 63 -54.05 -34.15 -17.67
C HIS A 63 -54.52 -33.65 -16.29
N THR A 64 -54.53 -34.50 -15.27
CA THR A 64 -55.13 -34.16 -13.96
C THR A 64 -54.44 -32.97 -13.26
N LEU A 65 -53.11 -32.98 -13.16
CA LEU A 65 -52.38 -31.90 -12.48
C LEU A 65 -52.44 -30.57 -13.26
N PRO A 66 -52.21 -30.52 -14.60
CA PRO A 66 -52.37 -29.30 -15.38
C PRO A 66 -53.78 -28.67 -15.32
N GLU A 67 -54.84 -29.47 -15.17
CA GLU A 67 -56.22 -28.97 -15.07
C GLU A 67 -56.59 -28.46 -13.66
N LEU A 68 -55.94 -28.99 -12.61
CA LEU A 68 -56.31 -28.69 -11.21
C LEU A 68 -55.40 -27.69 -10.51
N VAL A 69 -54.10 -27.65 -10.84
CA VAL A 69 -53.09 -26.84 -10.14
C VAL A 69 -53.12 -25.39 -10.65
N THR A 70 -53.05 -24.42 -9.74
CA THR A 70 -53.03 -22.97 -10.05
C THR A 70 -51.83 -22.27 -9.43
N GLU A 71 -51.58 -21.02 -9.82
CA GLU A 71 -50.46 -20.20 -9.33
C GLU A 71 -50.48 -19.94 -7.82
N ASN A 72 -51.62 -20.09 -7.13
CA ASN A 72 -51.71 -19.88 -5.69
C ASN A 72 -51.63 -21.18 -4.85
N ASP A 73 -51.48 -22.33 -5.50
CA ASP A 73 -51.35 -23.62 -4.81
C ASP A 73 -49.88 -23.97 -4.52
N ARG A 74 -49.68 -24.89 -3.56
CA ARG A 74 -48.43 -25.63 -3.37
C ARG A 74 -48.65 -27.11 -3.65
N LEU A 75 -47.66 -27.78 -4.26
CA LEU A 75 -47.72 -29.20 -4.62
C LEU A 75 -46.54 -29.97 -4.02
N LEU A 76 -46.86 -31.03 -3.27
CA LEU A 76 -45.92 -32.07 -2.86
C LEU A 76 -46.07 -33.28 -3.81
N PHE A 77 -44.95 -33.79 -4.33
CA PHE A 77 -44.90 -35.04 -5.09
C PHE A 77 -43.97 -36.01 -4.38
N ASP A 78 -44.48 -37.14 -3.90
CA ASP A 78 -43.69 -38.18 -3.25
C ASP A 78 -43.75 -39.50 -4.04
N PHE A 79 -42.59 -40.13 -4.20
CA PHE A 79 -42.46 -41.44 -4.82
C PHE A 79 -41.54 -42.35 -4.00
N ALA A 80 -42.11 -43.41 -3.44
CA ALA A 80 -41.41 -44.53 -2.82
C ALA A 80 -41.52 -45.77 -3.71
N GLY A 81 -40.40 -46.27 -4.23
CA GLY A 81 -40.40 -47.40 -5.16
C GLY A 81 -39.06 -47.69 -5.84
N HIS A 82 -39.07 -48.54 -6.86
CA HIS A 82 -37.87 -48.83 -7.65
C HIS A 82 -37.52 -47.66 -8.58
N GLY A 83 -36.23 -47.33 -8.62
CA GLY A 83 -35.62 -46.41 -9.57
C GLY A 83 -34.40 -47.07 -10.20
N VAL A 84 -34.15 -46.81 -11.49
CA VAL A 84 -33.02 -47.37 -12.24
C VAL A 84 -32.34 -46.30 -13.10
N ALA A 85 -31.01 -46.37 -13.18
CA ALA A 85 -30.23 -45.64 -14.17
C ALA A 85 -29.83 -46.58 -15.31
N LEU A 86 -30.06 -46.17 -16.56
CA LEU A 86 -29.67 -46.89 -17.78
C LEU A 86 -28.81 -45.98 -18.65
N ASN A 87 -27.73 -46.52 -19.23
CA ASN A 87 -26.87 -45.73 -20.12
C ASN A 87 -27.60 -45.43 -21.44
N GLY A 88 -27.74 -44.14 -21.77
CA GLY A 88 -28.17 -43.64 -23.08
C GLY A 88 -27.06 -42.86 -23.78
N ASP A 89 -27.34 -42.37 -24.99
CA ASP A 89 -26.34 -41.71 -25.86
C ASP A 89 -25.77 -40.41 -25.25
N ASP A 90 -26.57 -39.69 -24.46
CA ASP A 90 -26.17 -38.46 -23.75
C ASP A 90 -25.70 -38.70 -22.29
N GLY A 91 -25.56 -39.96 -21.86
CA GLY A 91 -25.19 -40.36 -20.50
C GLY A 91 -26.27 -41.18 -19.76
N PRO A 92 -26.13 -41.39 -18.44
CA PRO A 92 -27.09 -42.20 -17.67
C PRO A 92 -28.45 -41.50 -17.55
N ALA A 93 -29.49 -42.14 -18.10
CA ALA A 93 -30.88 -41.71 -17.98
C ALA A 93 -31.55 -42.42 -16.80
N GLY A 94 -32.14 -41.64 -15.89
CA GLY A 94 -32.92 -42.14 -14.75
C GLY A 94 -34.37 -42.45 -15.13
N TYR A 95 -34.91 -43.53 -14.55
CA TYR A 95 -36.30 -43.96 -14.72
C TYR A 95 -36.92 -44.33 -13.38
N LEU A 96 -38.17 -43.90 -13.16
CA LEU A 96 -39.05 -44.47 -12.14
C LEU A 96 -39.72 -45.72 -12.71
N ILE A 97 -39.97 -46.70 -11.84
CA ILE A 97 -40.58 -47.99 -12.20
C ILE A 97 -42.04 -48.04 -11.73
N PRO A 98 -43.04 -47.94 -12.63
CA PRO A 98 -44.43 -48.23 -12.33
C PRO A 98 -44.67 -49.69 -11.90
N GLN A 99 -45.80 -49.96 -11.26
CA GLN A 99 -46.15 -51.30 -10.78
C GLN A 99 -46.34 -52.34 -11.90
N ASP A 100 -46.84 -51.90 -13.06
CA ASP A 100 -47.04 -52.71 -14.26
C ASP A 100 -45.80 -52.81 -15.16
N ALA A 101 -44.68 -52.19 -14.76
CA ALA A 101 -43.42 -52.22 -15.50
C ALA A 101 -42.89 -53.64 -15.71
N LYS A 102 -42.44 -53.94 -16.93
CA LYS A 102 -41.90 -55.25 -17.32
C LYS A 102 -40.38 -55.22 -17.32
N LEU A 103 -39.76 -56.14 -16.57
CA LEU A 103 -38.31 -56.21 -16.45
C LEU A 103 -37.63 -56.24 -17.84
N GLY A 104 -36.77 -55.24 -18.09
CA GLY A 104 -36.00 -55.11 -19.33
C GLY A 104 -36.71 -54.36 -20.47
N ASN A 105 -37.98 -53.98 -20.32
CA ASN A 105 -38.72 -53.20 -21.33
C ASN A 105 -38.82 -51.73 -20.91
N THR A 106 -37.89 -50.91 -21.38
CA THR A 106 -37.82 -49.47 -21.06
C THR A 106 -39.06 -48.67 -21.45
N ASN A 107 -39.83 -49.11 -22.45
CA ASN A 107 -41.11 -48.49 -22.82
C ASN A 107 -42.20 -48.62 -21.74
N SER A 108 -42.00 -49.48 -20.75
CA SER A 108 -42.90 -49.64 -19.59
C SER A 108 -42.42 -48.89 -18.33
N TYR A 109 -41.36 -48.11 -18.44
CA TYR A 109 -40.82 -47.30 -17.34
C TYR A 109 -41.17 -45.81 -17.57
N LEU A 110 -41.17 -45.00 -16.50
CA LEU A 110 -41.36 -43.55 -16.61
C LEU A 110 -39.99 -42.85 -16.62
N PRO A 111 -39.55 -42.22 -17.73
CA PRO A 111 -38.29 -41.46 -17.75
C PRO A 111 -38.36 -40.25 -16.82
N MET A 112 -37.32 -40.03 -16.02
CA MET A 112 -37.23 -38.84 -15.14
C MET A 112 -37.20 -37.53 -15.93
N THR A 113 -36.71 -37.54 -17.18
CA THR A 113 -36.86 -36.40 -18.11
C THR A 113 -38.32 -36.03 -18.32
N LYS A 114 -39.17 -36.98 -18.69
CA LYS A 114 -40.61 -36.74 -18.91
C LYS A 114 -41.34 -36.31 -17.63
N LEU A 115 -40.92 -36.84 -16.47
CA LEU A 115 -41.43 -36.37 -15.18
C LEU A 115 -41.04 -34.92 -14.93
N HIS A 116 -39.76 -34.57 -15.11
CA HIS A 116 -39.26 -33.20 -14.98
C HIS A 116 -39.96 -32.24 -15.93
N ASP A 117 -40.15 -32.61 -17.20
CA ASP A 117 -40.81 -31.79 -18.22
C ASP A 117 -42.29 -31.55 -17.89
N ALA A 118 -43.00 -32.57 -17.38
CA ALA A 118 -44.40 -32.46 -16.99
C ALA A 118 -44.57 -31.59 -15.74
N LEU A 119 -43.78 -31.85 -14.69
CA LEU A 119 -43.80 -31.06 -13.47
C LEU A 119 -43.43 -29.60 -13.77
N SER A 120 -42.39 -29.36 -14.58
CA SER A 120 -41.95 -28.01 -14.94
C SER A 120 -42.99 -27.19 -15.72
N GLN A 121 -44.04 -27.81 -16.26
CA GLN A 121 -45.16 -27.09 -16.89
C GLN A 121 -46.22 -26.61 -15.89
N LEU A 122 -46.30 -27.19 -14.68
CA LEU A 122 -47.33 -26.84 -13.70
C LEU A 122 -47.19 -25.38 -13.21
N PRO A 123 -48.30 -24.67 -12.97
CA PRO A 123 -48.27 -23.24 -12.62
C PRO A 123 -48.04 -22.97 -11.12
N CYS A 124 -47.98 -23.97 -10.24
CA CYS A 124 -47.89 -23.76 -8.80
C CYS A 124 -46.72 -22.86 -8.38
N ARG A 125 -46.97 -21.98 -7.40
CA ARG A 125 -45.92 -21.14 -6.81
C ARG A 125 -44.89 -22.00 -6.09
N HIS A 126 -45.34 -23.00 -5.33
CA HIS A 126 -44.48 -23.89 -4.55
C HIS A 126 -44.59 -25.34 -5.04
N PHE A 127 -43.45 -26.00 -5.19
CA PHE A 127 -43.32 -27.40 -5.53
C PHE A 127 -42.20 -28.05 -4.70
N LEU A 128 -42.50 -29.19 -4.07
CA LEU A 128 -41.51 -30.06 -3.45
C LEU A 128 -41.66 -31.48 -4.01
N GLY A 129 -40.60 -32.00 -4.62
CA GLY A 129 -40.48 -33.42 -4.96
C GLY A 129 -39.70 -34.18 -3.88
N ILE A 130 -40.17 -35.35 -3.51
CA ILE A 130 -39.48 -36.30 -2.64
C ILE A 130 -39.38 -37.62 -3.40
N LEU A 131 -38.15 -38.12 -3.58
CA LEU A 131 -37.86 -39.32 -4.35
C LEU A 131 -37.12 -40.33 -3.48
N ASP A 132 -37.86 -41.25 -2.85
CA ASP A 132 -37.29 -42.41 -2.16
C ASP A 132 -37.16 -43.60 -3.12
N CYS A 133 -36.14 -43.52 -3.97
CA CYS A 133 -35.79 -44.58 -4.90
C CYS A 133 -34.28 -44.60 -5.21
N CYS A 134 -33.78 -45.75 -5.65
CA CYS A 134 -32.38 -45.89 -6.07
C CYS A 134 -32.06 -44.99 -7.27
N PHE A 135 -30.84 -44.43 -7.30
CA PHE A 135 -30.33 -43.58 -8.39
C PHE A 135 -31.10 -42.27 -8.64
N ALA A 136 -31.95 -41.82 -7.71
CA ALA A 136 -32.66 -40.53 -7.83
C ALA A 136 -31.72 -39.33 -8.01
N GLY A 137 -30.53 -39.36 -7.40
CA GLY A 137 -29.48 -38.36 -7.58
C GLY A 137 -28.71 -38.44 -8.90
N ALA A 138 -28.91 -39.46 -9.75
CA ALA A 138 -28.20 -39.61 -11.03
C ALA A 138 -28.74 -38.67 -12.13
N PHE A 139 -29.95 -38.15 -11.94
CA PHE A 139 -30.53 -37.16 -12.83
C PHE A 139 -30.03 -35.75 -12.51
N ARG A 140 -29.61 -34.98 -13.52
CA ARG A 140 -29.19 -33.58 -13.35
C ARG A 140 -30.40 -32.68 -13.17
N TRP A 141 -30.89 -32.58 -11.93
CA TRP A 141 -32.02 -31.71 -11.58
C TRP A 141 -31.72 -30.21 -11.75
N SER A 142 -30.45 -29.78 -11.76
CA SER A 142 -30.05 -28.37 -11.95
C SER A 142 -28.59 -28.16 -12.36
N ASN A 143 -28.26 -26.92 -12.74
CA ASN A 143 -26.90 -26.39 -12.63
C ASN A 143 -26.71 -25.82 -11.21
N THR A 144 -25.65 -26.29 -10.53
CA THR A 144 -25.16 -25.90 -9.19
C THR A 144 -25.67 -24.57 -8.62
N ARG A 145 -26.54 -24.67 -7.59
CA ARG A 145 -26.64 -23.70 -6.51
C ARG A 145 -26.29 -24.42 -5.21
N ASP A 146 -25.32 -23.91 -4.46
CA ASP A 146 -25.05 -24.38 -3.09
C ASP A 146 -26.15 -23.88 -2.16
N LEU A 147 -27.18 -24.71 -1.96
CA LEU A 147 -28.35 -24.40 -1.11
C LEU A 147 -28.04 -24.31 0.39
N LEU A 148 -26.84 -24.71 0.81
CA LEU A 148 -26.54 -25.01 2.20
C LEU A 148 -25.88 -23.82 2.92
N THR A 149 -26.61 -22.70 3.00
CA THR A 149 -26.45 -21.82 4.16
C THR A 149 -27.03 -22.52 5.39
N SER A 150 -26.29 -22.53 6.51
CA SER A 150 -26.78 -23.01 7.81
C SER A 150 -28.14 -22.37 8.12
N PRO A 151 -29.10 -23.10 8.72
CA PRO A 151 -30.33 -22.49 9.22
C PRO A 151 -29.99 -21.36 10.19
N GLU A 152 -30.36 -20.15 9.78
CA GLU A 152 -30.35 -18.94 10.59
C GLU A 152 -31.74 -18.75 11.20
N VAL A 153 -31.85 -17.94 12.26
CA VAL A 153 -33.15 -17.50 12.81
C VAL A 153 -34.05 -16.99 11.69
N ILE A 154 -35.21 -17.61 11.47
CA ILE A 154 -36.14 -17.14 10.45
C ILE A 154 -36.84 -15.90 10.99
N HIS A 155 -36.49 -14.76 10.41
CA HIS A 155 -37.18 -13.51 10.71
C HIS A 155 -38.50 -13.41 9.96
N GLN A 156 -39.46 -12.67 10.52
CA GLN A 156 -40.79 -12.50 9.91
C GLN A 156 -40.72 -12.07 8.43
N GLU A 157 -39.92 -11.04 8.11
CA GLU A 157 -39.77 -10.59 6.71
C GLU A 157 -39.06 -11.62 5.78
N ARG A 158 -38.32 -12.59 6.34
CA ARG A 158 -37.75 -13.72 5.57
C ARG A 158 -38.81 -14.76 5.26
N TYR A 159 -39.64 -15.09 6.26
CA TYR A 159 -40.78 -16.01 6.14
C TYR A 159 -41.83 -15.49 5.14
N ASP A 160 -42.22 -14.21 5.24
CA ASP A 160 -43.18 -13.59 4.33
C ASP A 160 -42.71 -13.68 2.86
N ARG A 161 -41.39 -13.55 2.63
CA ARG A 161 -40.79 -13.78 1.31
C ARG A 161 -40.81 -15.26 0.92
N PHE A 162 -40.42 -16.17 1.81
CA PHE A 162 -40.41 -17.62 1.53
C PHE A 162 -41.76 -18.13 1.00
N ILE A 163 -42.88 -17.64 1.55
CA ILE A 163 -44.24 -18.03 1.11
C ILE A 163 -44.75 -17.27 -0.12
N THR A 164 -44.10 -16.17 -0.52
CA THR A 164 -44.56 -15.27 -1.60
C THR A 164 -43.78 -15.46 -2.90
N ASP A 165 -42.49 -15.78 -2.81
CA ASP A 165 -41.65 -16.07 -3.98
C ASP A 165 -41.78 -17.56 -4.39
N PRO A 166 -41.54 -17.92 -5.67
CA PRO A 166 -41.57 -19.31 -6.12
C PRO A 166 -40.49 -20.19 -5.47
N ALA A 167 -40.90 -21.38 -5.02
CA ALA A 167 -40.02 -22.39 -4.41
C ALA A 167 -40.19 -23.72 -5.15
N TRP A 168 -39.19 -24.14 -5.92
CA TRP A 168 -39.24 -25.42 -6.65
C TRP A 168 -38.06 -26.31 -6.29
N GLN A 169 -38.27 -27.23 -5.34
CA GLN A 169 -37.23 -28.04 -4.71
C GLN A 169 -37.47 -29.54 -4.90
N ILE A 170 -36.41 -30.33 -4.89
CA ILE A 170 -36.46 -31.80 -4.87
C ILE A 170 -35.48 -32.33 -3.81
N ILE A 171 -35.94 -33.29 -3.00
CA ILE A 171 -35.13 -34.07 -2.08
C ILE A 171 -35.04 -35.52 -2.61
N THR A 172 -33.83 -36.06 -2.69
CA THR A 172 -33.55 -37.42 -3.18
C THR A 172 -32.99 -38.28 -2.04
N SER A 173 -33.44 -39.52 -1.87
CA SER A 173 -33.02 -40.36 -0.74
C SER A 173 -31.61 -40.95 -0.84
N SER A 174 -30.97 -40.89 -2.01
CA SER A 174 -29.61 -41.40 -2.24
C SER A 174 -28.87 -40.61 -3.34
N ALA A 175 -27.53 -40.61 -3.28
CA ALA A 175 -26.68 -40.01 -4.31
C ALA A 175 -26.70 -40.80 -5.63
N SER A 176 -26.09 -40.23 -6.68
CA SER A 176 -26.12 -40.75 -8.05
C SER A 176 -25.55 -42.16 -8.24
N ASP A 177 -24.63 -42.57 -7.38
CA ASP A 177 -23.91 -43.84 -7.39
C ASP A 177 -24.33 -44.80 -6.26
N GLN A 178 -25.32 -44.39 -5.44
CA GLN A 178 -25.76 -45.09 -4.24
C GLN A 178 -27.14 -45.76 -4.42
N LYS A 179 -27.48 -46.65 -3.48
CA LYS A 179 -28.79 -47.31 -3.42
C LYS A 179 -29.58 -46.78 -2.22
N ALA A 180 -30.88 -46.58 -2.42
CA ALA A 180 -31.83 -46.43 -1.32
C ALA A 180 -32.07 -47.79 -0.65
N LEU A 181 -32.11 -47.82 0.68
CA LEU A 181 -32.35 -49.04 1.47
C LEU A 181 -33.85 -49.23 1.74
N ASP A 182 -34.43 -50.35 1.30
CA ASP A 182 -35.83 -50.74 1.61
C ASP A 182 -36.03 -51.07 3.10
N ASN A 183 -35.02 -51.66 3.74
CA ASN A 183 -35.03 -52.07 5.15
C ASN A 183 -33.65 -51.88 5.78
N PHE A 184 -33.57 -51.21 6.94
CA PHE A 184 -32.33 -51.07 7.70
C PHE A 184 -32.61 -50.83 9.20
N TYR A 185 -31.72 -51.32 10.06
CA TYR A 185 -31.83 -51.15 11.51
C TYR A 185 -31.17 -49.84 11.96
N LEU A 186 -31.97 -48.80 12.16
CA LEU A 186 -31.63 -47.72 13.09
C LEU A 186 -31.69 -48.27 14.53
N ASP A 187 -30.86 -47.76 15.46
CA ASP A 187 -30.62 -48.32 16.81
C ASP A 187 -31.85 -48.31 17.75
N SER A 188 -32.87 -49.12 17.43
CA SER A 188 -33.97 -49.46 18.34
C SER A 188 -33.64 -50.74 19.09
N VAL A 189 -33.63 -50.66 20.42
CA VAL A 189 -33.33 -51.78 21.32
C VAL A 189 -34.26 -52.97 21.05
N ARG A 190 -33.67 -54.10 20.60
CA ARG A 190 -34.28 -55.42 20.31
C ARG A 190 -35.00 -55.60 18.98
N GLY A 191 -34.24 -55.72 17.89
CA GLY A 191 -34.40 -56.82 16.91
C GLY A 191 -35.75 -57.03 16.21
N GLN A 192 -36.65 -56.04 16.21
CA GLN A 192 -37.84 -56.04 15.36
C GLN A 192 -37.48 -55.46 13.99
N VAL A 193 -38.06 -56.00 12.93
CA VAL A 193 -37.97 -55.39 11.59
C VAL A 193 -38.72 -54.06 11.64
N GLY A 194 -38.08 -52.98 11.18
CA GLY A 194 -38.74 -51.69 11.08
C GLY A 194 -39.84 -51.71 10.02
N ASN A 195 -40.96 -51.03 10.27
CA ASN A 195 -42.08 -50.99 9.33
C ASN A 195 -41.87 -50.00 8.15
N HIS A 196 -40.72 -49.33 8.08
CA HIS A 196 -40.48 -48.16 7.22
C HIS A 196 -39.07 -48.17 6.62
N SER A 197 -38.90 -47.56 5.43
CA SER A 197 -37.56 -47.27 4.90
C SER A 197 -36.79 -46.34 5.86
N PRO A 198 -35.45 -46.32 5.87
CA PRO A 198 -34.67 -45.46 6.78
C PRO A 198 -34.84 -43.97 6.43
N PHE A 199 -35.03 -43.68 5.14
CA PHE A 199 -35.31 -42.33 4.66
C PHE A 199 -36.74 -41.93 5.00
N ALA A 200 -37.72 -42.81 4.78
CA ALA A 200 -39.11 -42.58 5.17
C ALA A 200 -39.24 -42.39 6.68
N ALA A 201 -38.61 -43.23 7.52
CA ALA A 201 -38.63 -43.08 8.97
C ALA A 201 -38.11 -41.69 9.42
N ALA A 202 -37.02 -41.21 8.82
CA ALA A 202 -36.49 -39.88 9.09
C ALA A 202 -37.39 -38.75 8.54
N LEU A 203 -38.04 -38.96 7.38
CA LEU A 203 -38.99 -38.01 6.79
C LEU A 203 -40.24 -37.83 7.66
N LEU A 204 -40.79 -38.94 8.14
CA LEU A 204 -41.95 -38.95 9.02
C LEU A 204 -41.61 -38.27 10.35
N GLU A 205 -40.47 -38.61 10.99
CA GLU A 205 -40.00 -37.94 12.20
C GLU A 205 -39.79 -36.42 12.01
N ALA A 206 -39.20 -36.02 10.87
CA ALA A 206 -39.00 -34.61 10.54
C ALA A 206 -40.32 -33.84 10.43
N LEU A 207 -41.31 -34.39 9.70
CA LEU A 207 -42.63 -33.79 9.48
C LEU A 207 -43.53 -33.80 10.74
N GLU A 208 -43.22 -34.61 11.74
CA GLU A 208 -43.87 -34.55 13.06
C GLU A 208 -43.28 -33.47 13.99
N GLY A 209 -42.31 -32.68 13.51
CA GLY A 209 -41.64 -31.61 14.25
C GLY A 209 -40.16 -31.88 14.51
N GLY A 210 -39.64 -33.07 14.19
CA GLY A 210 -38.25 -33.44 14.46
C GLY A 210 -37.20 -32.60 13.73
N ALA A 211 -37.57 -31.89 12.66
CA ALA A 211 -36.68 -30.99 11.91
C ALA A 211 -36.72 -29.53 12.37
N ASP A 212 -37.73 -29.10 13.15
CA ASP A 212 -37.87 -27.75 13.72
C ASP A 212 -36.96 -27.61 14.96
N ILE A 213 -35.65 -27.64 14.72
CA ILE A 213 -34.61 -27.59 15.76
C ILE A 213 -33.83 -26.27 15.80
N TYR A 214 -34.13 -25.36 14.87
CA TYR A 214 -33.53 -24.03 14.76
C TYR A 214 -34.59 -22.93 14.95
N PRO A 215 -34.29 -21.86 15.73
CA PRO A 215 -33.09 -21.67 16.55
C PRO A 215 -32.98 -22.71 17.68
N PRO A 216 -31.77 -23.04 18.12
CA PRO A 216 -31.57 -23.97 19.23
C PRO A 216 -32.17 -23.41 20.54
N ALA A 217 -32.56 -24.33 21.43
CA ALA A 217 -33.21 -24.00 22.69
C ALA A 217 -32.39 -22.99 23.53
N THR A 218 -33.04 -21.94 24.01
CA THR A 218 -32.41 -20.89 24.84
C THR A 218 -33.28 -20.54 26.03
N ASN A 219 -32.68 -20.48 27.23
CA ASN A 219 -33.26 -20.06 28.53
C ASN A 219 -34.80 -19.93 28.60
N GLY A 220 -35.50 -21.07 28.65
CA GLY A 220 -36.95 -21.13 28.85
C GLY A 220 -37.81 -21.17 27.58
N LYS A 221 -37.20 -21.09 26.38
CA LYS A 221 -37.86 -21.40 25.11
C LYS A 221 -37.47 -22.78 24.58
N PRO A 222 -38.40 -23.56 24.01
CA PRO A 222 -38.07 -24.78 23.26
C PRO A 222 -37.18 -24.44 22.04
N PRO A 223 -36.50 -25.44 21.43
CA PRO A 223 -35.88 -25.25 20.12
C PRO A 223 -36.96 -25.08 19.04
N GLY A 224 -36.57 -24.53 17.90
CA GLY A 224 -37.47 -24.28 16.77
C GLY A 224 -38.06 -22.87 16.74
N ASP A 225 -38.61 -22.48 15.58
CA ASP A 225 -39.42 -21.26 15.42
C ASP A 225 -40.86 -21.52 14.90
N GLY A 226 -41.21 -22.79 14.72
CA GLY A 226 -42.54 -23.23 14.27
C GLY A 226 -42.61 -23.50 12.77
N VAL A 227 -41.50 -23.36 12.05
CA VAL A 227 -41.37 -23.61 10.61
C VAL A 227 -40.42 -24.78 10.38
N ILE A 228 -40.74 -25.61 9.38
CA ILE A 228 -39.80 -26.61 8.85
C ILE A 228 -39.57 -26.25 7.38
N THR A 229 -38.43 -25.67 7.07
CA THR A 229 -38.00 -25.41 5.69
C THR A 229 -37.59 -26.70 4.97
N ALA A 230 -37.62 -26.71 3.63
CA ALA A 230 -37.07 -27.81 2.83
C ALA A 230 -35.58 -28.03 3.12
N THR A 231 -34.84 -26.96 3.44
CA THR A 231 -33.44 -27.02 3.88
C THR A 231 -33.29 -27.72 5.24
N GLU A 232 -34.11 -27.39 6.24
CA GLU A 232 -34.10 -28.08 7.55
C GLU A 232 -34.56 -29.53 7.44
N LEU A 233 -35.58 -29.79 6.61
CA LEU A 233 -36.04 -31.13 6.28
C LEU A 233 -34.91 -31.97 5.67
N TYR A 234 -34.17 -31.40 4.70
CA TYR A 234 -32.99 -32.03 4.10
C TYR A 234 -31.86 -32.30 5.12
N LEU A 235 -31.52 -31.30 5.95
CA LEU A 235 -30.48 -31.47 6.99
C LEU A 235 -30.90 -32.54 8.01
N HIS A 236 -32.17 -32.52 8.39
CA HIS A 236 -32.98 -33.60 8.97
C HIS A 236 -32.54 -34.99 8.48
N LEU A 237 -32.91 -35.22 7.23
CA LEU A 237 -32.77 -36.48 6.51
C LEU A 237 -31.31 -36.90 6.38
N ARG A 238 -30.41 -35.98 6.02
CA ARG A 238 -28.96 -36.26 5.96
C ARG A 238 -28.44 -36.72 7.32
N ASP A 239 -28.73 -35.93 8.35
CA ASP A 239 -28.56 -36.19 9.79
C ASP A 239 -28.81 -37.66 10.17
N ARG A 240 -30.02 -38.11 9.85
CA ARG A 240 -30.57 -39.40 10.28
C ARG A 240 -30.26 -40.57 9.36
N VAL A 241 -29.94 -40.35 8.08
CA VAL A 241 -29.72 -41.42 7.10
C VAL A 241 -28.23 -41.65 6.80
N GLU A 242 -27.44 -40.58 6.61
CA GLU A 242 -26.05 -40.70 6.19
C GLU A 242 -25.16 -41.23 7.34
N ILE A 243 -25.26 -40.63 8.53
CA ILE A 243 -24.41 -40.99 9.67
C ILE A 243 -24.58 -42.47 10.08
N PRO A 244 -25.80 -43.05 10.16
CA PRO A 244 -25.96 -44.47 10.50
C PRO A 244 -25.55 -45.42 9.36
N THR A 245 -25.85 -45.08 8.10
CA THR A 245 -25.52 -45.96 6.96
C THR A 245 -24.03 -45.98 6.64
N GLU A 246 -23.30 -44.89 6.89
CA GLU A 246 -21.83 -44.88 6.79
C GLU A 246 -21.17 -45.76 7.86
N LYS A 247 -21.64 -45.72 9.12
CA LYS A 247 -21.16 -46.59 10.21
C LYS A 247 -21.24 -48.09 9.85
N CYS A 248 -22.26 -48.47 9.08
CA CYS A 248 -22.46 -49.84 8.59
C CYS A 248 -21.92 -50.10 7.18
N ARG A 249 -21.14 -49.16 6.60
CA ARG A 249 -20.51 -49.25 5.25
C ARG A 249 -21.50 -49.42 4.08
N LEU A 250 -22.74 -48.98 4.26
CA LEU A 250 -23.79 -49.06 3.23
C LEU A 250 -24.07 -47.72 2.52
N ARG A 251 -23.57 -46.60 3.07
CA ARG A 251 -23.58 -45.22 2.52
C ARG A 251 -24.82 -44.86 1.67
N GLN A 252 -25.79 -44.25 2.34
CA GLN A 252 -26.93 -43.58 1.72
C GLN A 252 -26.91 -42.10 2.14
N THR A 253 -26.58 -41.23 1.19
CA THR A 253 -26.48 -39.77 1.34
C THR A 253 -27.67 -39.12 0.65
N PRO A 254 -28.63 -38.53 1.38
CA PRO A 254 -29.68 -37.71 0.79
C PRO A 254 -29.12 -36.47 0.05
N GLY A 255 -29.88 -35.94 -0.90
CA GLY A 255 -29.55 -34.73 -1.66
C GLY A 255 -30.73 -33.76 -1.74
N ILE A 256 -30.45 -32.46 -1.94
CA ILE A 256 -31.45 -31.42 -2.23
C ILE A 256 -31.06 -30.65 -3.51
N TRP A 257 -32.06 -30.31 -4.34
CA TRP A 257 -31.88 -29.69 -5.65
C TRP A 257 -32.97 -28.63 -5.91
N CYS A 258 -32.62 -27.51 -6.55
CA CYS A 258 -33.61 -26.51 -7.01
C CYS A 258 -33.83 -26.58 -8.52
N LEU A 259 -35.08 -26.56 -8.96
CA LEU A 259 -35.46 -26.62 -10.38
C LEU A 259 -35.48 -25.23 -11.02
N ASN A 260 -35.58 -25.19 -12.35
CA ASN A 260 -35.51 -23.96 -13.18
C ASN A 260 -36.52 -22.85 -12.79
N LYS A 261 -37.62 -23.18 -12.10
CA LYS A 261 -38.65 -22.24 -11.61
C LYS A 261 -38.42 -21.71 -10.19
N HIS A 262 -37.39 -22.18 -9.48
CA HIS A 262 -37.09 -21.74 -8.11
C HIS A 262 -36.42 -20.36 -8.10
N ASP A 263 -37.02 -19.39 -7.38
CA ASP A 263 -36.41 -18.07 -7.15
C ASP A 263 -35.83 -17.97 -5.73
N LYS A 264 -36.58 -17.41 -4.78
CA LYS A 264 -36.19 -17.18 -3.37
C LYS A 264 -37.22 -17.69 -2.37
N GLY A 265 -38.26 -18.37 -2.88
CA GLY A 265 -39.20 -19.08 -2.04
C GLY A 265 -38.52 -20.30 -1.42
N GLU A 266 -38.99 -20.70 -0.25
CA GLU A 266 -38.59 -21.94 0.39
C GLU A 266 -39.85 -22.76 0.61
N TYR A 267 -39.86 -24.04 0.23
CA TYR A 267 -41.01 -24.89 0.56
C TYR A 267 -41.02 -25.13 2.07
N ILE A 268 -42.14 -24.82 2.73
CA ILE A 268 -42.25 -24.88 4.20
C ILE A 268 -43.38 -25.80 4.65
N PHE A 269 -43.19 -26.39 5.83
CA PHE A 269 -44.24 -26.97 6.65
C PHE A 269 -44.35 -26.17 7.96
N LEU A 270 -45.51 -26.25 8.64
CA LEU A 270 -45.65 -25.70 9.98
C LEU A 270 -45.44 -26.83 10.99
N SER A 271 -44.65 -26.57 12.03
CA SER A 271 -44.28 -27.58 13.01
C SER A 271 -45.49 -27.96 13.88
N PRO A 272 -45.93 -29.24 13.89
CA PRO A 272 -47.21 -29.60 14.52
C PRO A 272 -47.24 -29.34 16.03
N GLY A 273 -48.13 -28.45 16.46
CA GLY A 273 -48.27 -28.08 17.88
C GLY A 273 -47.25 -27.03 18.37
N HIS A 274 -46.44 -26.45 17.48
CA HIS A 274 -45.57 -25.31 17.79
C HIS A 274 -46.13 -24.02 17.19
N GLU A 275 -46.31 -22.97 17.99
CA GLU A 275 -46.74 -21.66 17.50
C GLU A 275 -45.60 -20.93 16.78
N LEU A 276 -45.91 -20.30 15.64
CA LEU A 276 -45.00 -19.44 14.88
C LEU A 276 -44.42 -18.32 15.77
N ASN A 277 -43.13 -18.40 16.08
CA ASN A 277 -42.41 -17.48 16.98
C ASN A 277 -41.21 -16.84 16.25
N LEU A 278 -41.52 -16.20 15.12
CA LEU A 278 -40.55 -15.53 14.25
C LEU A 278 -40.23 -14.12 14.78
N PRO A 279 -38.98 -13.79 15.14
CA PRO A 279 -38.63 -12.44 15.54
C PRO A 279 -38.64 -11.47 14.35
N PRO A 280 -38.99 -10.19 14.54
CA PRO A 280 -38.86 -9.19 13.49
C PRO A 280 -37.40 -9.06 13.05
N ALA A 281 -37.15 -8.78 11.77
CA ALA A 281 -35.79 -8.61 11.28
C ALA A 281 -35.12 -7.37 11.88
N PRO A 282 -33.78 -7.41 12.11
CA PRO A 282 -33.05 -6.34 12.79
C PRO A 282 -33.30 -4.97 12.14
N PRO A 283 -33.38 -3.89 12.94
CA PRO A 283 -33.58 -2.54 12.41
C PRO A 283 -32.41 -2.15 11.50
N LEU A 284 -32.73 -1.44 10.42
CA LEU A 284 -31.75 -1.02 9.42
C LEU A 284 -31.50 0.48 9.57
N ASP A 285 -30.25 0.83 9.89
CA ASP A 285 -29.75 2.20 9.95
C ASP A 285 -28.30 2.27 9.41
N GLN A 286 -27.71 3.47 9.32
CA GLN A 286 -26.38 3.65 8.76
C GLN A 286 -25.25 2.96 9.55
N SER A 287 -25.43 2.76 10.87
CA SER A 287 -24.48 2.05 11.73
C SER A 287 -24.55 0.53 11.53
N GLN A 288 -25.73 0.01 11.17
CA GLN A 288 -25.97 -1.40 10.87
C GLN A 288 -25.59 -1.85 9.46
N ASN A 289 -25.02 -0.95 8.65
CA ASN A 289 -24.56 -1.27 7.30
C ASN A 289 -23.53 -2.41 7.33
N PRO A 290 -23.83 -3.56 6.70
CA PRO A 290 -22.97 -4.74 6.78
C PRO A 290 -21.67 -4.58 5.98
N TYR A 291 -21.64 -3.67 4.99
CA TYR A 291 -20.48 -3.40 4.15
C TYR A 291 -19.70 -2.18 4.66
N ARG A 292 -18.41 -2.37 4.94
CA ARG A 292 -17.55 -1.36 5.59
C ARG A 292 -17.06 -0.25 4.65
N GLY A 293 -17.36 -0.34 3.35
CA GLY A 293 -16.81 0.54 2.33
C GLY A 293 -15.30 0.35 2.20
N LEU A 294 -14.57 1.46 2.16
CA LEU A 294 -13.11 1.49 2.05
C LEU A 294 -12.38 1.22 3.40
N ASN A 295 -13.12 1.01 4.49
CA ASN A 295 -12.54 0.65 5.79
C ASN A 295 -12.27 -0.85 5.88
N SER A 296 -11.26 -1.26 6.67
CA SER A 296 -11.10 -2.66 7.03
C SER A 296 -12.26 -3.16 7.90
N PHE A 297 -12.49 -4.47 7.88
CA PHE A 297 -13.25 -5.12 8.95
C PHE A 297 -12.35 -5.18 10.20
N ASP A 298 -12.97 -5.18 11.38
CA ASP A 298 -12.32 -5.18 12.69
C ASP A 298 -12.88 -6.35 13.50
N GLU A 299 -12.33 -6.62 14.69
CA GLU A 299 -12.75 -7.73 15.56
C GLU A 299 -14.27 -7.75 15.82
N LYS A 300 -14.87 -6.59 16.05
CA LYS A 300 -16.33 -6.39 16.25
C LYS A 300 -17.20 -6.66 15.01
N HIS A 301 -16.59 -6.76 13.84
CA HIS A 301 -17.25 -7.02 12.56
C HIS A 301 -17.08 -8.49 12.10
N SER A 302 -16.55 -9.36 12.96
CA SER A 302 -16.29 -10.78 12.66
C SER A 302 -17.53 -11.56 12.20
N SER A 303 -18.70 -11.31 12.80
CA SER A 303 -19.99 -11.89 12.38
C SER A 303 -20.51 -11.39 11.02
N LEU A 304 -19.80 -10.46 10.37
CA LEU A 304 -20.09 -9.94 9.04
C LEU A 304 -18.94 -10.21 8.05
N PHE A 305 -17.92 -10.98 8.45
CA PHE A 305 -16.73 -11.26 7.65
C PHE A 305 -16.80 -12.68 7.05
N PHE A 306 -17.38 -12.78 5.86
CA PHE A 306 -17.64 -14.04 5.14
C PHE A 306 -16.68 -14.26 3.96
N GLY A 307 -16.76 -15.45 3.33
CA GLY A 307 -15.96 -15.77 2.15
C GLY A 307 -14.47 -15.98 2.39
N ARG A 308 -14.02 -16.08 3.65
CA ARG A 308 -12.60 -16.32 3.99
C ARG A 308 -12.37 -17.39 5.07
N THR A 309 -13.41 -18.12 5.48
CA THR A 309 -13.39 -19.08 6.61
C THR A 309 -12.21 -20.07 6.54
N LEU A 310 -12.06 -20.79 5.43
CA LEU A 310 -10.98 -21.76 5.23
C LEU A 310 -9.59 -21.12 5.22
N LEU A 311 -9.47 -19.85 4.81
CA LEU A 311 -8.19 -19.12 4.82
C LEU A 311 -7.84 -18.64 6.23
N VAL A 312 -8.85 -18.24 7.03
CA VAL A 312 -8.69 -17.90 8.45
C VAL A 312 -8.24 -19.11 9.27
N GLU A 313 -8.79 -20.29 9.00
CA GLU A 313 -8.41 -21.54 9.68
C GLU A 313 -6.97 -21.95 9.34
N LYS A 314 -6.61 -21.93 8.04
CA LYS A 314 -5.21 -22.12 7.61
C LYS A 314 -4.27 -21.10 8.24
N LEU A 315 -4.68 -19.84 8.38
CA LEU A 315 -3.87 -18.81 9.04
C LEU A 315 -3.75 -19.04 10.55
N GLN A 316 -4.80 -19.53 11.22
CA GLN A 316 -4.77 -19.89 12.64
C GLN A 316 -3.73 -21.00 12.90
N ASP A 317 -3.80 -22.09 12.15
CA ASP A 317 -2.86 -23.21 12.29
C ASP A 317 -1.42 -22.79 11.95
N PHE A 318 -1.26 -21.95 10.93
CA PHE A 318 0.04 -21.42 10.53
C PHE A 318 0.67 -20.51 11.60
N VAL A 319 -0.13 -19.67 12.26
CA VAL A 319 0.29 -18.82 13.39
C VAL A 319 0.55 -19.63 14.66
N LYS A 320 -0.18 -20.74 14.89
CA LYS A 320 0.17 -21.68 15.96
C LYS A 320 1.55 -22.29 15.73
N ALA A 321 1.84 -22.74 14.50
CA ALA A 321 3.07 -23.41 14.13
C ALA A 321 4.30 -22.49 14.06
N ASN A 322 4.16 -21.25 13.55
CA ASN A 322 5.29 -20.36 13.28
C ASN A 322 5.34 -19.16 14.24
N PRO A 323 6.51 -18.82 14.84
CA PRO A 323 6.62 -17.65 15.72
C PRO A 323 6.57 -16.31 14.97
N LEU A 324 6.88 -16.33 13.67
CA LEU A 324 6.70 -15.21 12.73
C LEU A 324 5.74 -15.65 11.62
N THR A 325 4.76 -14.80 11.29
CA THR A 325 3.88 -14.98 10.12
C THR A 325 3.81 -13.67 9.33
N VAL A 326 4.26 -13.71 8.08
CA VAL A 326 4.21 -12.59 7.14
C VAL A 326 3.04 -12.83 6.18
N VAL A 327 1.94 -12.13 6.43
CA VAL A 327 0.71 -12.15 5.62
C VAL A 327 0.91 -11.29 4.38
N LEU A 328 1.25 -11.93 3.28
CA LEU A 328 1.60 -11.33 1.99
C LEU A 328 0.39 -11.26 1.06
N GLY A 329 0.32 -10.24 0.20
CA GLY A 329 -0.69 -10.16 -0.85
C GLY A 329 -0.80 -8.78 -1.48
N ALA A 330 -1.53 -8.65 -2.58
CA ALA A 330 -1.72 -7.39 -3.29
C ALA A 330 -2.36 -6.28 -2.44
N SER A 331 -2.26 -5.02 -2.90
CA SER A 331 -3.04 -3.93 -2.31
C SER A 331 -4.54 -4.23 -2.39
N GLY A 332 -5.29 -3.93 -1.33
CA GLY A 332 -6.73 -4.19 -1.29
C GLY A 332 -7.16 -5.66 -1.17
N SER A 333 -6.25 -6.65 -1.09
CA SER A 333 -6.61 -8.10 -1.02
C SER A 333 -7.28 -8.56 0.29
N GLY A 334 -7.58 -7.64 1.21
CA GLY A 334 -8.25 -7.92 2.49
C GLY A 334 -7.33 -8.32 3.64
N LYS A 335 -6.00 -8.24 3.52
CA LYS A 335 -5.01 -8.65 4.56
C LYS A 335 -5.36 -8.18 5.98
N SER A 336 -5.59 -6.89 6.17
CA SER A 336 -5.91 -6.31 7.49
C SER A 336 -7.24 -6.85 8.04
N SER A 337 -8.26 -7.00 7.19
CA SER A 337 -9.55 -7.61 7.56
C SER A 337 -9.41 -9.09 7.94
N LEU A 338 -8.60 -9.86 7.18
CA LEU A 338 -8.34 -11.28 7.43
C LEU A 338 -7.74 -11.50 8.83
N VAL A 339 -6.82 -10.62 9.26
CA VAL A 339 -6.23 -10.69 10.60
C VAL A 339 -7.21 -10.16 11.66
N LYS A 340 -7.77 -8.96 11.48
CA LYS A 340 -8.58 -8.28 12.52
C LYS A 340 -9.95 -8.92 12.75
N ALA A 341 -10.65 -9.29 11.69
CA ALA A 341 -12.01 -9.82 11.74
C ALA A 341 -12.08 -11.35 11.56
N GLY A 342 -11.01 -11.98 11.09
CA GLY A 342 -10.88 -13.44 11.00
C GLY A 342 -10.03 -14.03 12.13
N LEU A 343 -8.71 -13.85 12.04
CA LEU A 343 -7.75 -14.51 12.93
C LEU A 343 -7.94 -14.15 14.41
N ILE A 344 -7.98 -12.85 14.75
CA ILE A 344 -8.03 -12.40 16.15
C ILE A 344 -9.26 -12.98 16.90
N PRO A 345 -10.51 -12.88 16.39
CA PRO A 345 -11.67 -13.53 16.99
C PRO A 345 -11.51 -15.04 17.16
N LYS A 346 -11.01 -15.74 16.12
CA LYS A 346 -10.83 -17.20 16.14
C LYS A 346 -9.79 -17.64 17.17
N LEU A 347 -8.73 -16.85 17.39
CA LEU A 347 -7.76 -17.08 18.47
C LEU A 347 -8.32 -16.77 19.86
N ARG A 348 -9.23 -15.79 20.03
CA ARG A 348 -9.90 -15.57 21.33
C ARG A 348 -10.90 -16.66 21.69
N GLN A 349 -11.51 -17.30 20.68
CA GLN A 349 -12.45 -18.43 20.84
C GLN A 349 -11.74 -19.78 20.96
N ASP A 350 -10.41 -19.81 20.91
CA ASP A 350 -9.62 -21.03 20.97
C ASP A 350 -9.58 -21.59 22.39
N ASN A 351 -10.15 -22.79 22.56
CA ASN A 351 -10.15 -23.50 23.84
C ASN A 351 -8.89 -24.38 24.04
N THR A 352 -8.00 -24.49 23.03
CA THR A 352 -6.80 -25.35 23.10
C THR A 352 -5.58 -24.63 23.67
N GLU A 353 -5.40 -23.35 23.34
CA GLU A 353 -4.35 -22.48 23.88
C GLU A 353 -4.95 -21.16 24.34
N LYS A 354 -4.50 -20.62 25.48
CA LYS A 354 -4.97 -19.32 25.97
C LYS A 354 -4.20 -18.19 25.30
N TRP A 355 -4.89 -17.34 24.55
CA TRP A 355 -4.30 -16.21 23.83
C TRP A 355 -4.46 -14.89 24.57
N CYS A 356 -3.36 -14.14 24.70
CA CYS A 356 -3.36 -12.72 24.97
C CYS A 356 -3.02 -11.99 23.67
N ILE A 357 -3.84 -11.03 23.27
CA ILE A 357 -3.71 -10.34 21.99
C ILE A 357 -3.53 -8.86 22.28
N LEU A 358 -2.37 -8.32 21.92
CA LEU A 358 -2.10 -6.89 21.99
C LEU A 358 -2.91 -6.14 20.93
N PRO A 359 -3.33 -4.88 21.18
CA PRO A 359 -3.91 -4.02 20.17
C PRO A 359 -3.07 -3.98 18.88
N PRO A 360 -3.69 -4.02 17.68
CA PRO A 360 -2.96 -3.92 16.41
C PRO A 360 -2.16 -2.62 16.31
N ILE A 361 -0.85 -2.71 16.05
CA ILE A 361 -0.02 -1.53 15.77
C ILE A 361 0.10 -1.30 14.27
N ARG A 362 0.28 -0.04 13.89
CA ARG A 362 0.60 0.40 12.53
C ARG A 362 1.89 1.23 12.62
N PRO A 363 3.01 0.84 11.99
CA PRO A 363 4.32 1.44 12.28
C PRO A 363 4.45 2.93 12.00
N GLY A 364 3.80 3.44 10.93
CA GLY A 364 3.91 4.84 10.55
C GLY A 364 5.36 5.30 10.32
N GLU A 365 5.64 6.53 10.74
CA GLU A 365 6.93 7.19 10.58
C GLU A 365 7.89 6.96 11.77
N THR A 366 7.36 6.60 12.96
CA THR A 366 8.11 6.33 14.21
C THR A 366 7.81 4.91 14.75
N PRO A 367 8.28 3.82 14.13
CA PRO A 367 7.81 2.45 14.42
C PRO A 367 7.84 1.99 15.89
N LEU A 368 8.79 2.48 16.70
CA LEU A 368 8.90 2.14 18.12
C LEU A 368 7.82 2.79 19.00
N GLU A 369 7.22 3.90 18.58
CA GLU A 369 6.25 4.65 19.39
C GLU A 369 4.88 3.95 19.46
N PRO A 370 4.24 3.50 18.35
CA PRO A 370 3.05 2.66 18.42
C PRO A 370 3.27 1.35 19.21
N LEU A 371 4.46 0.76 19.11
CA LEU A 371 4.85 -0.41 19.90
C LEU A 371 4.87 -0.08 21.41
N ASN A 372 5.54 1.01 21.80
CA ASN A 372 5.61 1.46 23.19
C ASN A 372 4.25 1.88 23.78
N ASN A 373 3.37 2.49 22.98
CA ASN A 373 2.00 2.80 23.41
C ASN A 373 1.25 1.51 23.80
N VAL A 374 1.33 0.48 22.97
CA VAL A 374 0.70 -0.82 23.23
C VAL A 374 1.34 -1.57 24.40
N LEU A 375 2.66 -1.49 24.57
CA LEU A 375 3.34 -2.03 25.75
C LEU A 375 2.91 -1.30 27.04
N THR A 376 2.71 0.02 26.97
CA THR A 376 2.21 0.84 28.09
C THR A 376 0.81 0.42 28.53
N GLU A 377 -0.11 0.26 27.56
CA GLU A 377 -1.48 -0.22 27.82
C GLU A 377 -1.47 -1.63 28.46
N ALA A 378 -0.57 -2.50 28.00
CA ALA A 378 -0.34 -3.83 28.57
C ALA A 378 0.43 -3.83 29.91
N LYS A 379 0.86 -2.66 30.41
CA LYS A 379 1.69 -2.47 31.61
C LYS A 379 3.02 -3.23 31.57
N LEU A 380 3.63 -3.29 30.39
CA LEU A 380 4.93 -3.91 30.14
C LEU A 380 6.05 -2.87 30.07
N PRO A 381 7.31 -3.25 30.33
CA PRO A 381 8.47 -2.37 30.11
C PRO A 381 8.50 -1.79 28.69
N LEU A 382 8.90 -0.53 28.58
CA LEU A 382 9.11 0.14 27.29
C LEU A 382 10.40 -0.32 26.62
N VAL A 383 10.40 -0.24 25.29
CA VAL A 383 11.58 -0.39 24.44
C VAL A 383 12.24 0.96 24.28
N GLU A 384 13.49 1.10 24.71
CA GLU A 384 14.30 2.31 24.50
C GLU A 384 15.37 2.06 23.43
N PRO A 385 15.60 3.00 22.51
CA PRO A 385 16.67 2.89 21.52
C PRO A 385 18.03 2.62 22.14
N GLN A 386 18.74 1.63 21.61
CA GLN A 386 20.13 1.27 21.95
C GLN A 386 20.36 0.91 23.42
N ASN A 387 19.31 0.64 24.20
CA ASN A 387 19.39 0.28 25.61
C ASN A 387 19.19 -1.23 25.84
N PRO A 388 20.24 -2.01 26.16
CA PRO A 388 20.12 -3.45 26.40
C PRO A 388 19.19 -3.81 27.56
N GLN A 389 18.95 -2.89 28.51
CA GLN A 389 18.08 -3.13 29.67
C GLN A 389 16.60 -2.83 29.38
N HIS A 390 16.29 -2.18 28.26
CA HIS A 390 14.94 -1.77 27.86
C HIS A 390 14.66 -2.22 26.43
N ASN A 391 14.54 -3.53 26.25
CA ASN A 391 14.35 -4.19 24.96
C ASN A 391 13.06 -5.05 24.95
N LEU A 392 12.53 -5.33 23.76
CA LEU A 392 11.24 -6.03 23.62
C LEU A 392 11.26 -7.44 24.22
N ALA A 393 12.37 -8.18 24.11
CA ALA A 393 12.48 -9.51 24.69
C ALA A 393 12.31 -9.46 26.23
N MET A 394 12.87 -8.44 26.89
CA MET A 394 12.68 -8.21 28.33
C MET A 394 11.21 -7.97 28.68
N SER A 395 10.49 -7.20 27.86
CA SER A 395 9.05 -6.96 28.04
C SER A 395 8.24 -8.24 27.89
N ILE A 396 8.64 -9.14 26.97
CA ILE A 396 8.00 -10.45 26.79
C ILE A 396 8.36 -11.41 27.94
N ASP A 397 9.58 -11.40 28.48
CA ASP A 397 9.97 -12.18 29.66
C ASP A 397 9.15 -11.80 30.90
N VAL A 398 8.99 -10.50 31.16
CA VAL A 398 8.10 -9.99 32.24
C VAL A 398 6.65 -10.43 32.00
N TRP A 399 6.16 -10.35 30.77
CA TRP A 399 4.81 -10.82 30.43
C TRP A 399 4.65 -12.34 30.64
N ALA A 400 5.62 -13.14 30.18
CA ALA A 400 5.57 -14.60 30.19
C ALA A 400 5.65 -15.17 31.62
N LYS A 401 6.43 -14.55 32.50
CA LYS A 401 6.47 -14.86 33.94
C LYS A 401 5.10 -14.71 34.61
N ASN A 402 4.34 -13.70 34.21
CA ASN A 402 2.98 -13.44 34.73
C ASN A 402 1.91 -14.29 34.01
N ASN A 403 2.19 -14.85 32.83
CA ASN A 403 1.23 -15.58 32.00
C ASN A 403 1.79 -16.92 31.48
N PRO A 404 2.23 -17.84 32.35
CA PRO A 404 3.02 -19.02 31.96
C PRO A 404 2.28 -19.97 30.98
N ASN A 405 0.96 -20.06 31.10
CA ASN A 405 0.10 -20.94 30.29
C ASN A 405 -0.62 -20.18 29.16
N SER A 406 0.00 -19.14 28.59
CA SER A 406 -0.60 -18.35 27.51
C SER A 406 0.40 -18.02 26.40
N LYS A 407 -0.13 -17.70 25.23
CA LYS A 407 0.60 -17.14 24.08
C LYS A 407 0.33 -15.64 23.98
N LEU A 408 1.30 -14.86 23.51
CA LEU A 408 1.15 -13.44 23.22
C LEU A 408 1.17 -13.22 21.70
N LEU A 409 0.13 -12.57 21.18
CA LEU A 409 0.06 -12.14 19.79
C LEU A 409 0.37 -10.65 19.68
N LEU A 410 1.40 -10.30 18.90
CA LEU A 410 1.68 -8.96 18.42
C LEU A 410 1.32 -8.89 16.93
N PHE A 411 0.37 -8.03 16.56
CA PHE A 411 -0.02 -7.81 15.17
C PHE A 411 0.44 -6.43 14.69
N ILE A 412 1.21 -6.41 13.61
CA ILE A 412 1.77 -5.23 12.96
C ILE A 412 1.14 -5.10 11.56
N ASP A 413 0.22 -4.16 11.42
CA ASP A 413 -0.54 -3.91 10.19
C ASP A 413 0.20 -2.92 9.28
N GLN A 414 0.24 -3.21 7.97
CA GLN A 414 0.88 -2.39 6.92
C GLN A 414 2.38 -2.16 7.19
N SER A 415 3.13 -3.26 7.33
CA SER A 415 4.57 -3.25 7.61
C SER A 415 5.40 -2.54 6.52
N GLU A 416 4.85 -2.37 5.30
CA GLU A 416 5.45 -1.51 4.27
C GLU A 416 5.67 -0.05 4.71
N GLU A 417 4.94 0.46 5.71
CA GLU A 417 5.12 1.82 6.25
C GLU A 417 6.50 2.05 6.87
N ILE A 418 7.14 1.00 7.40
CA ILE A 418 8.51 1.06 7.92
C ILE A 418 9.51 1.48 6.82
N ILE A 419 9.25 1.12 5.57
CA ILE A 419 10.11 1.48 4.43
C ILE A 419 9.63 2.75 3.73
N THR A 420 8.32 2.92 3.60
CA THR A 420 7.71 4.00 2.80
C THR A 420 7.54 5.31 3.56
N LEU A 421 7.36 5.27 4.87
CA LEU A 421 7.07 6.46 5.69
C LEU A 421 8.23 6.82 6.62
N CYS A 422 8.69 5.91 7.48
CA CYS A 422 9.80 6.17 8.41
C CYS A 422 11.08 6.56 7.64
N GLN A 423 11.54 7.82 7.70
CA GLN A 423 12.71 8.27 6.94
C GLN A 423 14.05 7.93 7.63
N ASN A 424 14.04 7.66 8.93
CA ASN A 424 15.25 7.38 9.69
C ASN A 424 15.66 5.90 9.55
N TYR A 425 16.77 5.65 8.84
CA TYR A 425 17.29 4.30 8.60
C TYR A 425 17.55 3.53 9.91
N ASP A 426 18.15 4.17 10.92
CA ASP A 426 18.51 3.55 12.20
C ASP A 426 17.27 3.12 13.00
N GLN A 427 16.18 3.87 12.93
CA GLN A 427 14.91 3.47 13.55
C GLN A 427 14.27 2.26 12.86
N ARG A 428 14.38 2.16 11.52
CA ARG A 428 13.98 0.94 10.79
C ARG A 428 14.84 -0.25 11.22
N GLN A 429 16.16 -0.03 11.35
CA GLN A 429 17.11 -1.04 11.77
C GLN A 429 16.71 -1.62 13.13
N GLU A 430 16.53 -0.74 14.11
CA GLU A 430 16.25 -1.11 15.48
C GLU A 430 14.88 -1.77 15.65
N PHE A 431 13.83 -1.28 14.98
CA PHE A 431 12.50 -1.90 15.08
C PHE A 431 12.50 -3.38 14.69
N PHE A 432 13.12 -3.72 13.55
CA PHE A 432 13.25 -5.13 13.15
C PHE A 432 14.14 -5.92 14.11
N GLN A 433 15.26 -5.34 14.57
CA GLN A 433 16.14 -5.99 15.55
C GLN A 433 15.40 -6.36 16.85
N GLN A 434 14.56 -5.48 17.37
CA GLN A 434 13.77 -5.71 18.59
C GLN A 434 12.77 -6.87 18.40
N ILE A 435 12.02 -6.86 17.29
CA ILE A 435 11.08 -7.94 16.93
C ILE A 435 11.78 -9.28 16.79
N LEU A 436 12.89 -9.33 16.03
CA LEU A 436 13.63 -10.56 15.76
C LEU A 436 14.31 -11.12 17.01
N THR A 437 14.84 -10.25 17.88
CA THR A 437 15.42 -10.64 19.17
C THR A 437 14.37 -11.25 20.09
N ALA A 438 13.17 -10.64 20.18
CA ALA A 438 12.07 -11.17 20.98
C ALA A 438 11.54 -12.52 20.45
N ILE A 439 11.44 -12.68 19.13
CA ILE A 439 11.08 -13.96 18.48
C ILE A 439 12.11 -15.06 18.79
N ASN A 440 13.40 -14.74 18.71
CA ASN A 440 14.46 -15.72 18.98
C ASN A 440 14.54 -16.11 20.46
N ALA A 441 14.25 -15.17 21.38
CA ALA A 441 14.26 -15.42 22.82
C ALA A 441 13.00 -16.16 23.32
N HIS A 442 11.83 -15.89 22.74
CA HIS A 442 10.53 -16.33 23.26
C HIS A 442 9.62 -16.94 22.19
N GLY A 443 10.18 -17.62 21.18
CA GLY A 443 9.43 -18.22 20.07
C GLY A 443 8.40 -19.30 20.47
N ASP A 444 8.40 -19.77 21.71
CA ASP A 444 7.35 -20.65 22.26
C ASP A 444 6.13 -19.87 22.83
N LYS A 445 6.33 -18.62 23.27
CA LYS A 445 5.30 -17.74 23.86
C LYS A 445 4.81 -16.66 22.90
N LEU A 446 5.71 -16.03 22.17
CA LEU A 446 5.42 -14.91 21.27
C LEU A 446 4.99 -15.42 19.89
N ARG A 447 4.00 -14.75 19.32
CA ARG A 447 3.60 -14.83 17.92
C ARG A 447 3.56 -13.43 17.33
N VAL A 448 4.30 -13.21 16.26
CA VAL A 448 4.30 -11.95 15.52
C VAL A 448 3.65 -12.15 14.17
N VAL A 449 2.58 -11.41 13.91
CA VAL A 449 1.91 -11.36 12.61
C VAL A 449 2.22 -10.00 11.97
N LEU A 450 2.75 -10.03 10.75
CA LEU A 450 3.01 -8.84 9.94
C LEU A 450 2.09 -8.89 8.72
N THR A 451 1.31 -7.84 8.41
CA THR A 451 0.75 -7.72 7.04
C THR A 451 1.69 -6.91 6.17
N LEU A 452 1.91 -7.38 4.94
CA LEU A 452 2.83 -6.77 3.99
C LEU A 452 2.30 -6.89 2.57
N ARG A 453 2.46 -5.85 1.76
CA ARG A 453 2.22 -5.97 0.32
C ARG A 453 3.35 -6.72 -0.38
N SER A 454 2.99 -7.62 -1.30
CA SER A 454 3.97 -8.47 -2.02
C SER A 454 5.02 -7.68 -2.83
N ASP A 455 4.71 -6.47 -3.29
CA ASP A 455 5.64 -5.59 -4.01
C ASP A 455 6.66 -4.88 -3.09
N PHE A 456 6.46 -4.94 -1.78
CA PHE A 456 7.37 -4.43 -0.74
C PHE A 456 8.13 -5.56 0.00
N GLU A 457 7.87 -6.82 -0.34
CA GLU A 457 8.56 -7.96 0.28
C GLU A 457 10.08 -7.93 0.07
N PRO A 458 10.63 -7.76 -1.15
CA PRO A 458 12.08 -7.76 -1.34
C PRO A 458 12.80 -6.69 -0.52
N GLN A 459 12.20 -5.51 -0.37
CA GLN A 459 12.79 -4.38 0.35
C GLN A 459 12.77 -4.62 1.86
N ILE A 460 11.71 -5.21 2.44
CA ILE A 460 11.71 -5.61 3.85
C ILE A 460 12.65 -6.79 4.08
N THR A 461 12.72 -7.77 3.16
CA THR A 461 13.67 -8.87 3.26
C THR A 461 15.10 -8.37 3.18
N ASP A 462 15.46 -7.52 2.22
CA ASP A 462 16.82 -6.94 2.10
C ASP A 462 17.21 -6.12 3.33
N VAL A 463 16.28 -5.34 3.90
CA VAL A 463 16.50 -4.62 5.15
C VAL A 463 16.67 -5.62 6.29
N GLY A 464 15.69 -6.49 6.57
CA GLY A 464 15.75 -7.50 7.63
C GLY A 464 16.96 -8.44 7.58
N LEU A 465 17.45 -8.79 6.38
CA LEU A 465 18.64 -9.63 6.20
C LEU A 465 19.96 -8.86 6.41
N LYS A 466 20.03 -7.57 6.06
CA LYS A 466 21.15 -6.69 6.40
C LYS A 466 21.18 -6.28 7.88
N LEU A 467 20.15 -6.65 8.64
CA LEU A 467 19.94 -6.30 10.06
C LEU A 467 20.19 -7.44 11.05
N ALA A 468 20.58 -8.62 10.57
CA ALA A 468 21.07 -9.64 11.47
C ALA A 468 22.36 -9.13 12.16
N PRO A 469 22.43 -9.08 13.52
CA PRO A 469 23.60 -8.58 14.23
C PRO A 469 24.88 -9.30 13.83
N GLU A 470 25.99 -8.55 13.74
CA GLU A 470 27.31 -9.07 13.33
C GLU A 470 27.79 -10.26 14.18
N VAL A 471 27.34 -10.31 15.44
CA VAL A 471 27.61 -11.37 16.44
C VAL A 471 26.98 -12.73 16.05
N LEU A 472 26.02 -12.78 15.12
CA LEU A 472 25.33 -14.00 14.67
C LEU A 472 25.87 -14.58 13.35
N ASN A 473 26.91 -13.97 12.75
CA ASN A 473 27.34 -14.19 11.36
C ASN A 473 27.89 -15.59 10.98
N GLN A 474 27.93 -16.57 11.89
CA GLN A 474 28.35 -17.95 11.54
C GLN A 474 27.24 -19.01 11.68
N LEU A 475 26.14 -18.72 12.38
CA LEU A 475 25.02 -19.66 12.57
C LEU A 475 23.63 -19.01 12.45
N GLY A 476 23.47 -17.73 12.85
CA GLY A 476 22.16 -17.08 12.98
C GLY A 476 21.57 -16.51 11.68
N THR A 477 22.40 -16.14 10.70
CA THR A 477 21.90 -15.61 9.40
C THR A 477 21.00 -16.62 8.69
N LYS A 478 21.28 -17.93 8.83
CA LYS A 478 20.41 -19.01 8.34
C LYS A 478 19.08 -19.07 9.11
N VAL A 479 19.09 -18.86 10.43
CA VAL A 479 17.86 -18.90 11.26
C VAL A 479 16.90 -17.80 10.83
N LEU A 480 17.39 -16.59 10.56
CA LEU A 480 16.56 -15.46 10.14
C LEU A 480 15.96 -15.66 8.74
N ILE A 481 16.77 -16.13 7.78
CA ILE A 481 16.31 -16.52 6.44
C ILE A 481 15.24 -17.60 6.55
N ASN A 482 15.48 -18.64 7.36
CA ASN A 482 14.54 -19.74 7.57
C ASN A 482 13.22 -19.27 8.20
N LEU A 483 13.27 -18.41 9.22
CA LEU A 483 12.09 -17.83 9.87
C LEU A 483 11.25 -16.97 8.91
N TRP A 484 11.90 -16.16 8.07
CA TRP A 484 11.19 -15.39 7.05
C TRP A 484 10.57 -16.32 6.00
N GLN A 485 11.34 -17.29 5.49
CA GLN A 485 10.87 -18.24 4.46
C GLN A 485 9.75 -19.16 4.95
N SER A 486 9.86 -19.71 6.16
CA SER A 486 8.82 -20.58 6.74
C SER A 486 7.59 -19.81 7.20
N GLY A 487 7.73 -18.52 7.51
CA GLY A 487 6.65 -17.64 7.95
C GLY A 487 5.82 -17.00 6.82
N ARG A 488 6.09 -17.27 5.54
CA ARG A 488 5.35 -16.65 4.42
C ARG A 488 3.94 -17.22 4.28
N PHE A 489 2.92 -16.40 4.55
CA PHE A 489 1.52 -16.76 4.32
C PHE A 489 0.92 -15.89 3.20
N ILE A 490 0.68 -16.47 2.04
CA ILE A 490 0.17 -15.75 0.87
C ILE A 490 -1.37 -15.71 0.92
N VAL A 491 -1.93 -14.51 0.87
CA VAL A 491 -3.37 -14.24 0.71
C VAL A 491 -3.70 -14.18 -0.79
N PRO A 492 -4.33 -15.20 -1.38
CA PRO A 492 -4.72 -15.18 -2.78
C PRO A 492 -5.85 -14.18 -3.04
N ALA A 493 -6.14 -13.91 -4.31
CA ALA A 493 -7.41 -13.31 -4.72
C ALA A 493 -8.59 -14.17 -4.22
N MET A 494 -9.78 -13.57 -4.10
CA MET A 494 -10.98 -14.34 -3.73
C MET A 494 -11.48 -15.09 -4.97
N THR A 495 -11.82 -16.37 -4.80
CA THR A 495 -12.55 -17.14 -5.81
C THR A 495 -13.97 -16.59 -5.99
N ARG A 496 -14.66 -16.94 -7.08
CA ARG A 496 -16.05 -16.51 -7.30
C ARG A 496 -16.99 -16.95 -6.17
N GLY A 497 -16.81 -18.16 -5.62
CA GLY A 497 -17.56 -18.63 -4.45
C GLY A 497 -17.27 -17.82 -3.19
N GLU A 498 -15.99 -17.56 -2.88
CA GLU A 498 -15.61 -16.67 -1.78
C GLU A 498 -16.20 -15.25 -1.95
N LEU A 499 -16.21 -14.71 -3.18
CA LEU A 499 -16.83 -13.41 -3.48
C LEU A 499 -18.34 -13.42 -3.30
N ASN A 500 -19.04 -14.47 -3.79
CA ASN A 500 -20.48 -14.64 -3.58
C ASN A 500 -20.81 -14.61 -2.08
N GLU A 501 -20.10 -15.39 -1.25
CA GLU A 501 -20.30 -15.38 0.19
C GLU A 501 -20.08 -13.98 0.81
N ALA A 502 -19.03 -13.28 0.38
CA ALA A 502 -18.69 -11.94 0.89
C ALA A 502 -19.64 -10.83 0.40
N ILE A 503 -20.46 -11.11 -0.62
CA ILE A 503 -21.53 -10.23 -1.09
C ILE A 503 -22.84 -10.57 -0.39
N GLU A 504 -23.27 -11.83 -0.43
CA GLU A 504 -24.61 -12.26 -0.02
C GLU A 504 -24.76 -12.41 1.49
N LYS A 505 -23.86 -13.12 2.18
CA LYS A 505 -24.01 -13.44 3.61
C LYS A 505 -24.08 -12.19 4.51
N PRO A 506 -23.31 -11.09 4.29
CA PRO A 506 -23.50 -9.86 5.05
C PRO A 506 -24.89 -9.22 4.88
N ALA A 507 -25.52 -9.35 3.70
CA ALA A 507 -26.90 -8.92 3.48
C ALA A 507 -27.90 -9.85 4.17
N GLN A 508 -27.71 -11.16 4.07
CA GLN A 508 -28.56 -12.17 4.74
C GLN A 508 -28.57 -11.97 6.27
N ALA A 509 -27.41 -11.67 6.88
CA ALA A 509 -27.26 -11.29 8.29
C ALA A 509 -27.94 -9.94 8.68
N ARG A 510 -28.60 -9.26 7.72
CA ARG A 510 -29.46 -8.08 7.90
C ARG A 510 -30.87 -8.29 7.31
N VAL A 511 -31.20 -9.52 6.93
CA VAL A 511 -32.42 -9.94 6.25
C VAL A 511 -32.63 -9.17 4.94
N MET A 512 -31.53 -8.86 4.26
CA MET A 512 -31.50 -8.22 2.96
C MET A 512 -31.14 -9.22 1.87
N TYR A 513 -31.48 -8.91 0.63
CA TYR A 513 -31.20 -9.75 -0.53
C TYR A 513 -30.97 -8.93 -1.80
N PHE A 514 -30.41 -9.53 -2.85
CA PHE A 514 -30.16 -8.88 -4.13
C PHE A 514 -31.29 -9.17 -5.14
N GLN A 515 -31.67 -8.17 -5.95
CA GLN A 515 -32.76 -8.30 -6.91
C GLN A 515 -32.43 -7.63 -8.25
N PRO A 516 -32.55 -8.35 -9.39
CA PRO A 516 -32.59 -9.82 -9.52
C PRO A 516 -31.37 -10.53 -8.89
N HIS A 517 -31.46 -11.85 -8.71
CA HIS A 517 -30.40 -12.66 -8.08
C HIS A 517 -29.08 -12.62 -8.88
N ASP A 518 -29.15 -12.53 -10.20
CA ASP A 518 -27.97 -12.42 -11.08
C ASP A 518 -27.19 -11.09 -10.92
N LEU A 519 -27.70 -10.13 -10.13
CA LEU A 519 -26.97 -8.94 -9.72
C LEU A 519 -25.68 -9.29 -8.95
N VAL A 520 -25.67 -10.39 -8.19
CA VAL A 520 -24.47 -10.86 -7.48
C VAL A 520 -23.40 -11.30 -8.47
N GLU A 521 -23.75 -12.06 -9.50
CA GLU A 521 -22.79 -12.45 -10.55
C GLU A 521 -22.27 -11.23 -11.33
N LYS A 522 -23.12 -10.25 -11.64
CA LYS A 522 -22.68 -8.97 -12.26
C LYS A 522 -21.68 -8.21 -11.40
N LEU A 523 -21.90 -8.17 -10.08
CA LEU A 523 -20.98 -7.57 -9.11
C LEU A 523 -19.64 -8.33 -9.04
N ILE A 524 -19.66 -9.66 -9.14
CA ILE A 524 -18.47 -10.52 -9.18
C ILE A 524 -17.70 -10.31 -10.48
N ASP A 525 -18.38 -10.30 -11.64
CA ASP A 525 -17.77 -10.11 -12.95
C ASP A 525 -17.01 -8.79 -13.08
N GLU A 526 -17.50 -7.70 -12.46
CA GLU A 526 -16.80 -6.41 -12.47
C GLU A 526 -15.50 -6.39 -11.63
N VAL A 527 -15.30 -7.31 -10.70
CA VAL A 527 -14.20 -7.22 -9.70
C VAL A 527 -13.30 -8.44 -9.60
N ALA A 528 -13.69 -9.61 -10.11
CA ALA A 528 -12.94 -10.85 -9.97
C ALA A 528 -11.50 -10.74 -10.52
N ASP A 529 -11.35 -10.14 -11.70
CA ASP A 529 -10.06 -9.92 -12.35
C ASP A 529 -9.44 -8.54 -12.03
N MET A 530 -10.05 -7.74 -11.16
CA MET A 530 -9.60 -6.38 -10.87
C MET A 530 -8.56 -6.34 -9.72
N PRO A 531 -7.33 -5.84 -9.96
CA PRO A 531 -6.36 -5.57 -8.89
C PRO A 531 -6.92 -4.55 -7.89
N GLY A 532 -7.11 -4.97 -6.64
CA GLY A 532 -7.70 -4.11 -5.61
C GLY A 532 -9.20 -3.86 -5.79
N GLY A 533 -9.95 -4.79 -6.40
CA GLY A 533 -11.40 -4.69 -6.55
C GLY A 533 -12.20 -4.76 -5.23
N LEU A 534 -11.72 -5.49 -4.21
CA LEU A 534 -12.49 -5.74 -2.97
C LEU A 534 -12.92 -4.48 -2.18
N PRO A 535 -12.07 -3.44 -1.98
CA PRO A 535 -12.50 -2.21 -1.33
C PRO A 535 -13.56 -1.45 -2.14
N LEU A 536 -13.51 -1.53 -3.48
CA LEU A 536 -14.48 -0.90 -4.37
C LEU A 536 -15.81 -1.65 -4.36
N LEU A 537 -15.79 -2.98 -4.40
CA LEU A 537 -16.97 -3.83 -4.19
C LEU A 537 -17.64 -3.47 -2.86
N SER A 538 -16.88 -3.48 -1.77
CA SER A 538 -17.36 -3.10 -0.43
C SER A 538 -17.93 -1.67 -0.39
N PHE A 539 -17.36 -0.72 -1.15
CA PHE A 539 -17.90 0.64 -1.30
C PHE A 539 -19.24 0.66 -2.04
N ALA A 540 -19.32 0.02 -3.21
CA ALA A 540 -20.54 -0.03 -4.02
C ALA A 540 -21.70 -0.70 -3.26
N LEU A 541 -21.43 -1.81 -2.57
CA LEU A 541 -22.39 -2.49 -1.69
C LEU A 541 -22.84 -1.61 -0.51
N SER A 542 -21.92 -0.83 0.07
CA SER A 542 -22.24 0.12 1.13
C SER A 542 -23.14 1.26 0.63
N GLU A 543 -22.93 1.76 -0.59
CA GLU A 543 -23.81 2.76 -1.22
C GLU A 543 -25.17 2.18 -1.64
N LEU A 544 -25.24 0.94 -2.12
CA LEU A 544 -26.51 0.23 -2.36
C LEU A 544 -27.36 0.16 -1.09
N TYR A 545 -26.75 -0.21 0.03
CA TYR A 545 -27.42 -0.20 1.34
C TYR A 545 -27.91 1.21 1.73
N LEU A 546 -27.10 2.25 1.51
CA LEU A 546 -27.51 3.63 1.78
C LEU A 546 -28.63 4.13 0.85
N LYS A 547 -28.69 3.65 -0.41
CA LYS A 547 -29.80 3.89 -1.34
C LYS A 547 -31.09 3.21 -0.85
N TYR A 548 -31.01 1.94 -0.46
CA TYR A 548 -32.13 1.23 0.17
C TYR A 548 -32.68 2.01 1.37
N LEU A 549 -31.83 2.48 2.30
CA LEU A 549 -32.27 3.31 3.45
C LEU A 549 -32.91 4.66 3.06
N ARG A 550 -32.65 5.19 1.86
CA ARG A 550 -33.37 6.37 1.34
C ARG A 550 -34.75 5.96 0.83
N ARG A 551 -34.85 4.89 0.03
CA ARG A 551 -36.13 4.33 -0.45
C ARG A 551 -37.04 3.92 0.71
N GLN A 552 -36.51 3.22 1.72
CA GLN A 552 -37.27 2.77 2.89
C GLN A 552 -37.88 3.94 3.66
N ARG A 553 -37.10 5.02 3.93
CA ARG A 553 -37.62 6.23 4.57
C ARG A 553 -38.71 6.91 3.74
N GLN A 554 -38.51 7.03 2.42
CA GLN A 554 -39.52 7.60 1.51
C GLN A 554 -40.81 6.78 1.47
N ALA A 555 -40.72 5.45 1.52
CA ALA A 555 -41.86 4.55 1.59
C ALA A 555 -42.59 4.65 2.93
N GLN A 556 -41.85 4.69 4.05
CA GLN A 556 -42.40 4.91 5.39
C GLN A 556 -43.19 6.22 5.51
N TYR A 557 -42.71 7.33 4.94
CA TYR A 557 -43.46 8.59 4.86
C TYR A 557 -44.79 8.49 4.09
N ARG A 558 -44.95 7.46 3.25
CA ARG A 558 -46.18 7.17 2.49
C ARG A 558 -47.02 6.04 3.10
N GLY A 559 -46.60 5.47 4.23
CA GLY A 559 -47.26 4.29 4.83
C GLY A 559 -47.06 3.00 4.03
N ILE A 560 -46.04 2.93 3.17
CA ILE A 560 -45.74 1.78 2.31
C ILE A 560 -44.58 0.98 2.91
N THR A 561 -44.79 -0.32 3.12
CA THR A 561 -43.69 -1.27 3.38
C THR A 561 -43.07 -1.68 2.05
N ILE A 562 -41.74 -1.72 1.98
CA ILE A 562 -40.98 -2.21 0.82
C ILE A 562 -40.06 -3.33 1.26
N ASP A 563 -39.82 -4.29 0.36
CA ASP A 563 -38.89 -5.39 0.61
C ASP A 563 -37.47 -4.90 0.88
N ARG A 564 -36.74 -5.66 1.69
CA ARG A 564 -35.32 -5.45 2.03
C ARG A 564 -34.36 -5.77 0.85
N ALA A 565 -34.76 -5.41 -0.36
CA ALA A 565 -34.05 -5.67 -1.61
C ALA A 565 -33.01 -4.58 -1.93
N LEU A 566 -31.77 -5.00 -2.20
CA LEU A 566 -30.74 -4.24 -2.91
C LEU A 566 -30.95 -4.46 -4.41
N THR A 567 -31.36 -3.43 -5.15
CA THR A 567 -31.87 -3.61 -6.52
C THR A 567 -30.84 -3.32 -7.60
N GLN A 568 -31.00 -3.94 -8.77
CA GLN A 568 -30.20 -3.62 -9.96
C GLN A 568 -30.49 -2.20 -10.45
N GLU A 569 -31.67 -1.64 -10.21
CA GLU A 569 -31.96 -0.23 -10.50
C GLU A 569 -31.08 0.70 -9.65
N ASP A 570 -31.01 0.48 -8.33
CA ASP A 570 -30.10 1.21 -7.43
C ASP A 570 -28.63 1.07 -7.89
N TYR A 571 -28.25 -0.10 -8.42
CA TYR A 571 -26.90 -0.41 -8.90
C TYR A 571 -26.55 0.27 -10.23
N LEU A 572 -27.46 0.25 -11.20
CA LEU A 572 -27.29 0.94 -12.48
C LEU A 572 -27.25 2.46 -12.27
N GLU A 573 -28.01 2.98 -11.31
CA GLU A 573 -27.94 4.40 -10.93
C GLU A 573 -26.61 4.78 -10.25
N LEU A 574 -25.87 3.83 -9.65
CA LEU A 574 -24.48 4.01 -9.19
C LEU A 574 -23.43 3.84 -10.31
N GLY A 575 -23.85 3.44 -11.52
CA GLY A 575 -22.98 3.28 -12.68
C GLY A 575 -22.01 2.09 -12.63
N GLY A 576 -22.26 1.10 -11.77
CA GLY A 576 -21.37 -0.05 -11.54
C GLY A 576 -20.38 0.16 -10.39
N VAL A 577 -19.60 -0.87 -10.06
CA VAL A 577 -18.65 -0.85 -8.93
C VAL A 577 -17.65 0.30 -9.08
N MET A 578 -17.05 0.42 -10.26
CA MET A 578 -16.01 1.42 -10.53
C MET A 578 -16.52 2.86 -10.48
N ARG A 579 -17.73 3.13 -10.98
CA ARG A 579 -18.27 4.50 -11.04
C ARG A 579 -18.91 4.96 -9.75
N SER A 580 -19.34 4.04 -8.88
CA SER A 580 -19.97 4.37 -7.59
C SER A 580 -19.18 5.40 -6.78
N LEU A 581 -17.85 5.23 -6.69
CA LEU A 581 -16.94 6.14 -5.98
C LEU A 581 -16.81 7.51 -6.66
N THR A 582 -16.70 7.54 -7.99
CA THR A 582 -16.58 8.79 -8.75
C THR A 582 -17.89 9.56 -8.80
N GLN A 583 -19.02 8.86 -8.89
CA GLN A 583 -20.34 9.46 -8.91
C GLN A 583 -20.74 9.99 -7.53
N ARG A 584 -20.29 9.34 -6.44
CA ARG A 584 -20.39 9.90 -5.08
C ARG A 584 -19.58 11.21 -4.97
N ALA A 585 -18.40 11.28 -5.58
CA ALA A 585 -17.61 12.51 -5.63
C ALA A 585 -18.28 13.62 -6.46
N ASP A 586 -18.84 13.30 -7.63
CA ASP A 586 -19.64 14.25 -8.41
C ASP A 586 -20.90 14.72 -7.66
N GLN A 587 -21.59 13.83 -6.94
CA GLN A 587 -22.76 14.20 -6.11
C GLN A 587 -22.40 15.20 -5.01
N GLU A 588 -21.37 14.93 -4.20
CA GLU A 588 -20.97 15.87 -3.12
C GLU A 588 -20.40 17.17 -3.70
N TYR A 589 -19.66 17.11 -4.81
CA TYR A 589 -19.24 18.30 -5.54
C TYR A 589 -20.44 19.13 -6.01
N HIS A 590 -21.46 18.52 -6.62
CA HIS A 590 -22.62 19.23 -7.12
C HIS A 590 -23.47 19.83 -5.98
N LEU A 591 -23.67 19.12 -4.88
CA LEU A 591 -24.37 19.66 -3.70
C LEU A 591 -23.67 20.90 -3.15
N LEU A 592 -22.36 20.82 -2.93
CA LEU A 592 -21.57 21.95 -2.45
C LEU A 592 -21.60 23.13 -3.44
N VAL A 593 -21.32 22.91 -4.72
CA VAL A 593 -21.29 23.99 -5.73
C VAL A 593 -22.66 24.65 -5.93
N GLN A 594 -23.77 23.91 -5.72
CA GLN A 594 -25.12 24.48 -5.71
C GLN A 594 -25.38 25.36 -4.48
N GLU A 595 -24.85 24.99 -3.31
CA GLU A 595 -24.93 25.81 -2.08
C GLU A 595 -24.09 27.08 -2.18
N ASN A 596 -22.88 27.01 -2.77
CA ASN A 596 -22.01 28.16 -3.04
C ASN A 596 -21.04 27.90 -4.21
N PRO A 597 -21.08 28.67 -5.31
CA PRO A 597 -20.17 28.50 -6.45
C PRO A 597 -18.67 28.56 -6.10
N ALA A 598 -18.29 29.20 -5.00
CA ALA A 598 -16.89 29.24 -4.54
C ALA A 598 -16.30 27.86 -4.21
N TYR A 599 -17.13 26.84 -3.94
CA TYR A 599 -16.65 25.48 -3.68
C TYR A 599 -15.98 24.83 -4.89
N ASP A 600 -16.26 25.24 -6.13
CA ASP A 600 -15.61 24.67 -7.32
C ASP A 600 -14.09 24.85 -7.28
N GLN A 601 -13.63 26.09 -7.05
CA GLN A 601 -12.21 26.41 -6.89
C GLN A 601 -11.62 25.68 -5.68
N VAL A 602 -12.35 25.63 -4.56
CA VAL A 602 -11.85 25.04 -3.31
C VAL A 602 -11.65 23.53 -3.46
N ILE A 603 -12.65 22.81 -3.98
CA ILE A 603 -12.56 21.35 -4.21
C ILE A 603 -11.42 21.06 -5.19
N ARG A 604 -11.32 21.81 -6.30
CA ARG A 604 -10.23 21.69 -7.27
C ARG A 604 -8.85 21.84 -6.62
N HIS A 605 -8.61 22.92 -5.87
CA HIS A 605 -7.30 23.16 -5.23
C HIS A 605 -6.95 22.13 -4.14
N VAL A 606 -7.94 21.68 -3.35
CA VAL A 606 -7.75 20.67 -2.31
C VAL A 606 -7.42 19.31 -2.93
N MET A 607 -8.21 18.87 -3.92
CA MET A 607 -8.03 17.57 -4.56
C MET A 607 -6.74 17.50 -5.39
N LEU A 608 -6.37 18.55 -6.13
CA LEU A 608 -5.12 18.58 -6.91
C LEU A 608 -3.87 18.43 -6.04
N ARG A 609 -3.84 18.98 -4.81
CA ARG A 609 -2.73 18.77 -3.85
C ARG A 609 -2.58 17.31 -3.43
N MET A 610 -3.68 16.56 -3.44
CA MET A 610 -3.78 15.14 -3.07
C MET A 610 -3.47 14.16 -4.22
N VAL A 611 -2.98 14.63 -5.37
CA VAL A 611 -2.59 13.78 -6.49
C VAL A 611 -1.07 13.83 -6.73
N ALA A 612 -0.44 12.66 -6.82
CA ALA A 612 0.95 12.48 -7.22
C ALA A 612 1.05 11.81 -8.60
N LEU A 613 2.17 12.04 -9.29
CA LEU A 613 2.58 11.31 -10.49
C LEU A 613 3.59 10.24 -10.06
N GLY A 614 3.19 8.97 -10.12
CA GLY A 614 4.01 7.82 -9.73
C GLY A 614 4.08 6.81 -10.87
N GLY A 615 5.29 6.48 -11.32
CA GLY A 615 5.49 5.45 -12.37
C GLY A 615 4.89 5.78 -13.75
N GLY A 616 4.47 7.02 -13.99
CA GLY A 616 3.76 7.43 -15.22
C GLY A 616 2.23 7.51 -15.07
N GLU A 617 1.68 7.10 -13.93
CA GLU A 617 0.25 7.14 -13.64
C GLU A 617 -0.09 8.09 -12.48
N LEU A 618 -1.37 8.40 -12.31
CA LEU A 618 -1.85 9.15 -11.15
C LEU A 618 -1.97 8.22 -9.93
N ALA A 619 -1.48 8.70 -8.79
CA ALA A 619 -1.60 8.04 -7.49
C ALA A 619 -2.11 9.03 -6.45
N ARG A 620 -2.75 8.52 -5.40
CA ARG A 620 -3.15 9.33 -4.24
C ARG A 620 -1.92 9.80 -3.46
N ARG A 621 -1.99 11.02 -2.93
CA ARG A 621 -0.98 11.62 -2.04
C ARG A 621 -1.61 11.96 -0.69
N ARG A 622 -0.91 11.59 0.39
CA ARG A 622 -1.15 12.09 1.74
C ARG A 622 -0.68 13.54 1.89
N VAL A 623 -1.54 14.37 2.47
CA VAL A 623 -1.30 15.81 2.62
C VAL A 623 -1.54 16.21 4.08
N PRO A 624 -0.58 16.85 4.77
CA PRO A 624 -0.81 17.40 6.11
C PRO A 624 -1.93 18.44 6.08
N LEU A 625 -2.80 18.50 7.10
CA LEU A 625 -3.85 19.53 7.16
C LEU A 625 -3.26 20.96 7.19
N SER A 626 -2.03 21.12 7.68
CA SER A 626 -1.27 22.38 7.64
C SER A 626 -0.90 22.86 6.23
N GLU A 627 -0.85 21.96 5.23
CA GLU A 627 -0.71 22.34 3.81
C GLU A 627 -2.06 22.75 3.19
N LEU A 628 -3.17 22.38 3.82
CA LEU A 628 -4.55 22.71 3.41
C LEU A 628 -5.16 23.85 4.23
N GLU A 629 -4.35 24.57 5.01
CA GLU A 629 -4.77 25.87 5.56
C GLU A 629 -4.67 26.95 4.48
N TYR A 630 -5.76 27.62 4.15
CA TYR A 630 -5.79 28.69 3.16
C TYR A 630 -6.02 30.06 3.84
N PRO A 631 -5.84 31.18 3.12
CA PRO A 631 -6.19 32.51 3.64
C PRO A 631 -7.64 32.57 4.18
N PRO A 632 -7.93 33.39 5.21
CA PRO A 632 -9.16 33.28 6.02
C PRO A 632 -10.47 33.20 5.23
N ALA A 633 -10.57 33.92 4.11
CA ALA A 633 -11.75 33.93 3.25
C ALA A 633 -12.06 32.57 2.58
N LYS A 634 -11.05 31.73 2.28
CA LYS A 634 -11.25 30.38 1.70
C LYS A 634 -11.17 29.26 2.77
N ASN A 635 -10.58 29.52 3.95
CA ASN A 635 -10.28 28.46 4.94
C ASN A 635 -11.51 27.77 5.53
N ALA A 636 -12.63 28.49 5.71
CA ALA A 636 -13.89 27.90 6.19
C ALA A 636 -14.44 26.87 5.20
N LEU A 637 -14.50 27.25 3.91
CA LEU A 637 -14.94 26.39 2.81
C LEU A 637 -14.05 25.13 2.69
N VAL A 638 -12.73 25.27 2.88
CA VAL A 638 -11.79 24.13 2.81
C VAL A 638 -12.06 23.12 3.92
N LYS A 639 -12.27 23.58 5.15
CA LYS A 639 -12.61 22.70 6.28
C LYS A 639 -13.92 21.96 6.04
N GLU A 640 -14.93 22.65 5.51
CA GLU A 640 -16.22 22.05 5.17
C GLU A 640 -16.12 21.03 4.02
N VAL A 641 -15.34 21.32 2.98
CA VAL A 641 -15.04 20.36 1.89
C VAL A 641 -14.37 19.10 2.45
N ILE A 642 -13.33 19.25 3.26
CA ILE A 642 -12.65 18.10 3.89
C ILE A 642 -13.63 17.32 4.77
N GLN A 643 -14.45 18.00 5.57
CA GLN A 643 -15.46 17.36 6.41
C GLN A 643 -16.49 16.59 5.60
N ARG A 644 -17.17 17.21 4.63
CA ARG A 644 -18.21 16.55 3.81
C ARG A 644 -17.66 15.42 2.96
N PHE A 645 -16.49 15.59 2.33
CA PHE A 645 -15.86 14.51 1.57
C PHE A 645 -15.41 13.35 2.49
N SER A 646 -15.00 13.62 3.73
CA SER A 646 -14.70 12.57 4.73
C SER A 646 -15.97 11.86 5.21
N THR A 647 -17.06 12.60 5.47
CA THR A 647 -18.38 12.04 5.80
C THR A 647 -18.93 11.18 4.66
N ALA A 648 -18.71 11.59 3.41
CA ALA A 648 -19.03 10.83 2.20
C ALA A 648 -18.01 9.70 1.88
N ARG A 649 -17.00 9.48 2.75
CA ARG A 649 -15.98 8.43 2.65
C ARG A 649 -15.09 8.51 1.40
N LEU A 650 -14.96 9.71 0.81
CA LEU A 650 -14.10 10.01 -0.32
C LEU A 650 -12.67 10.39 0.11
N LEU A 651 -12.55 10.95 1.32
CA LEU A 651 -11.29 11.27 1.98
C LEU A 651 -11.16 10.48 3.28
N VAL A 652 -9.93 10.16 3.66
CA VAL A 652 -9.53 9.56 4.93
C VAL A 652 -8.67 10.56 5.67
N ILE A 653 -9.00 10.83 6.94
CA ILE A 653 -8.20 11.65 7.85
C ILE A 653 -7.33 10.71 8.70
N GLY A 654 -6.04 10.99 8.78
CA GLY A 654 -5.06 10.26 9.59
C GLY A 654 -4.21 11.20 10.44
N GLN A 655 -3.14 10.67 11.02
CA GLN A 655 -2.09 11.40 11.74
C GLN A 655 -0.71 10.96 11.21
N ASP A 656 0.29 11.83 11.31
CA ASP A 656 1.72 11.52 11.02
C ASP A 656 2.47 11.18 12.32
N ALA A 657 3.79 10.93 12.29
CA ALA A 657 4.55 10.53 13.48
C ALA A 657 4.45 11.55 14.62
N GLU A 658 4.48 12.85 14.31
CA GLU A 658 4.44 13.88 15.35
C GLU A 658 3.01 14.17 15.82
N GLY A 659 2.05 13.32 15.46
CA GLY A 659 0.64 13.45 15.81
C GLY A 659 -0.11 14.54 15.03
N ASN A 660 0.50 15.14 14.00
CA ASN A 660 -0.19 16.16 13.21
C ASN A 660 -1.25 15.49 12.32
N PRO A 661 -2.45 16.07 12.20
CA PRO A 661 -3.49 15.49 11.37
C PRO A 661 -3.19 15.67 9.88
N ASN A 662 -3.40 14.61 9.11
CA ASN A 662 -3.24 14.57 7.65
C ASN A 662 -4.51 14.03 6.98
N VAL A 663 -4.58 14.13 5.66
CA VAL A 663 -5.72 13.69 4.86
C VAL A 663 -5.26 13.16 3.51
N GLU A 664 -5.95 12.12 3.02
CA GLU A 664 -5.66 11.48 1.73
C GLU A 664 -6.94 11.00 1.02
N PRO A 665 -6.94 10.86 -0.32
CA PRO A 665 -8.00 10.19 -1.06
C PRO A 665 -8.17 8.74 -0.58
N ALA A 666 -9.42 8.33 -0.37
CA ALA A 666 -9.74 7.05 0.24
C ALA A 666 -9.37 5.83 -0.64
N HIS A 667 -9.25 6.01 -1.96
CA HIS A 667 -8.73 4.99 -2.88
C HIS A 667 -8.08 5.61 -4.12
N ASP A 668 -7.09 4.94 -4.72
CA ASP A 668 -6.47 5.37 -5.99
C ASP A 668 -7.47 5.44 -7.15
N ALA A 669 -8.54 4.63 -7.10
CA ALA A 669 -9.61 4.65 -8.09
C ALA A 669 -10.36 6.00 -8.14
N LEU A 670 -10.46 6.74 -7.03
CA LEU A 670 -11.04 8.10 -7.05
C LEU A 670 -10.15 9.05 -7.87
N VAL A 671 -8.84 8.97 -7.65
CA VAL A 671 -7.85 9.83 -8.31
C VAL A 671 -7.71 9.50 -9.80
N ARG A 672 -7.82 8.22 -10.16
CA ARG A 672 -7.69 7.72 -11.54
C ARG A 672 -8.98 7.78 -12.35
N GLY A 673 -10.14 7.64 -11.71
CA GLY A 673 -11.43 7.52 -12.38
C GLY A 673 -12.24 8.81 -12.47
N TRP A 674 -12.06 9.76 -11.54
CA TRP A 674 -12.92 10.94 -11.46
C TRP A 674 -12.62 11.93 -12.58
N GLN A 675 -13.46 11.91 -13.62
CA GLN A 675 -13.27 12.67 -14.87
C GLN A 675 -13.03 14.17 -14.64
N ARG A 676 -13.71 14.75 -13.64
CA ARG A 676 -13.54 16.16 -13.27
C ARG A 676 -12.14 16.47 -12.76
N LEU A 677 -11.58 15.59 -11.91
CA LEU A 677 -10.20 15.70 -11.40
C LEU A 677 -9.16 15.45 -12.50
N LEU A 678 -9.43 14.54 -13.45
CA LEU A 678 -8.58 14.33 -14.63
C LEU A 678 -8.53 15.60 -15.51
N GLY A 679 -9.70 16.21 -15.77
CA GLY A 679 -9.80 17.48 -16.52
C GLY A 679 -9.08 18.63 -15.82
N TRP A 680 -9.23 18.77 -14.50
CA TRP A 680 -8.45 19.73 -13.71
C TRP A 680 -6.94 19.48 -13.82
N LYS A 681 -6.48 18.22 -13.70
CA LYS A 681 -5.07 17.86 -13.84
C LYS A 681 -4.50 18.21 -15.21
N GLN A 682 -5.27 18.02 -16.28
CA GLN A 682 -4.85 18.34 -17.65
C GLN A 682 -4.74 19.87 -17.86
N ASN A 683 -5.69 20.64 -17.32
CA ASN A 683 -5.71 22.09 -17.46
C ASN A 683 -4.67 22.82 -16.59
N GLU A 684 -4.20 22.20 -15.50
CA GLU A 684 -3.33 22.85 -14.49
C GLU A 684 -1.95 22.18 -14.30
N GLU A 685 -1.46 21.41 -15.27
CA GLU A 685 -0.19 20.69 -15.15
C GLU A 685 1.02 21.60 -14.83
N GLU A 686 1.08 22.82 -15.41
CA GLU A 686 2.10 23.81 -15.06
C GLU A 686 1.96 24.35 -13.62
N SER A 687 0.73 24.61 -13.18
CA SER A 687 0.44 25.07 -11.81
C SER A 687 0.80 24.00 -10.78
N LEU A 688 0.47 22.73 -11.04
CA LEU A 688 0.87 21.59 -10.23
C LEU A 688 2.40 21.48 -10.10
N LEU A 689 3.15 21.57 -11.21
CA LEU A 689 4.61 21.53 -11.19
C LEU A 689 5.24 22.73 -10.45
N LEU A 690 4.59 23.90 -10.50
CA LEU A 690 5.01 25.08 -9.73
C LEU A 690 4.72 24.91 -8.23
N GLN A 691 3.53 24.42 -7.87
CA GLN A 691 3.13 24.11 -6.49
C GLN A 691 4.07 23.07 -5.86
N ARG A 692 4.31 21.95 -6.54
CA ARG A 692 5.21 20.86 -6.11
C ARG A 692 6.63 21.33 -5.78
N ARG A 693 7.10 22.42 -6.41
CA ARG A 693 8.40 23.05 -6.12
C ARG A 693 8.33 24.14 -5.05
N LEU A 694 7.18 24.78 -4.89
CA LEU A 694 6.97 25.87 -3.94
C LEU A 694 6.77 25.35 -2.51
N THR A 695 5.93 24.33 -2.32
CA THR A 695 5.54 23.84 -0.99
C THR A 695 6.74 23.48 -0.11
N PRO A 696 7.75 22.70 -0.57
CA PRO A 696 8.91 22.37 0.27
C PRO A 696 9.75 23.59 0.66
N ALA A 697 9.95 24.54 -0.27
CA ALA A 697 10.71 25.76 0.01
C ALA A 697 9.97 26.72 0.96
N ALA A 698 8.64 26.77 0.87
CA ALA A 698 7.81 27.55 1.80
C ALA A 698 7.80 26.93 3.21
N GLN A 699 7.79 25.59 3.30
CA GLN A 699 7.92 24.85 4.56
C GLN A 699 9.32 25.03 5.20
N GLU A 700 10.41 24.87 4.43
CA GLU A 700 11.78 25.11 4.90
C GLU A 700 12.00 26.55 5.40
N TRP A 701 11.43 27.53 4.69
CA TRP A 701 11.45 28.92 5.15
C TRP A 701 10.67 29.11 6.46
N LYS A 702 9.48 28.49 6.61
CA LYS A 702 8.66 28.58 7.83
C LYS A 702 9.36 27.91 9.03
N SER A 703 10.01 26.77 8.85
CA SER A 703 10.70 26.05 9.93
C SER A 703 11.97 26.77 10.39
N GLN A 704 12.79 27.30 9.48
CA GLN A 704 14.04 27.98 9.86
C GLN A 704 13.90 29.48 10.13
N GLN A 705 12.79 30.12 9.74
CA GLN A 705 12.49 31.56 9.83
C GLN A 705 13.55 32.54 9.27
N LYS A 706 14.57 32.05 8.54
CA LYS A 706 15.69 32.87 8.04
C LYS A 706 15.39 33.46 6.66
N ALA A 707 15.64 34.76 6.50
CA ALA A 707 15.44 35.50 5.23
C ALA A 707 16.33 35.03 4.05
N LYS A 708 17.26 34.08 4.29
CA LYS A 708 18.08 33.44 3.24
C LYS A 708 17.27 32.47 2.36
N PHE A 709 16.23 31.82 2.91
CA PHE A 709 15.40 30.85 2.19
C PHE A 709 14.34 31.49 1.26
N LEU A 710 14.14 32.81 1.33
CA LEU A 710 13.23 33.53 0.44
C LEU A 710 13.79 33.60 -0.99
N TRP A 711 12.98 33.22 -1.98
CA TRP A 711 13.32 33.07 -3.41
C TRP A 711 13.56 34.39 -4.18
N HIS A 712 14.26 35.36 -3.59
CA HIS A 712 14.40 36.75 -4.07
C HIS A 712 14.89 36.95 -5.52
N ALA A 713 15.62 36.00 -6.10
CA ALA A 713 16.12 36.02 -7.48
C ALA A 713 15.56 34.92 -8.40
N ASN A 714 14.55 34.16 -7.95
CA ASN A 714 14.02 33.02 -8.72
C ASN A 714 13.15 33.50 -9.90
N PRO A 715 13.39 33.06 -11.15
CA PRO A 715 12.62 33.50 -12.31
C PRO A 715 11.12 33.15 -12.24
N ARG A 716 10.74 32.17 -11.40
CA ARG A 716 9.33 31.78 -11.20
C ARG A 716 8.54 32.77 -10.34
N LEU A 717 9.19 33.78 -9.73
CA LEU A 717 8.51 34.81 -8.93
C LEU A 717 7.46 35.59 -9.70
N ASP A 718 7.69 35.87 -10.99
CA ASP A 718 6.76 36.67 -11.78
C ASP A 718 5.51 35.86 -12.19
N LEU A 719 5.60 34.53 -12.21
CA LEU A 719 4.44 33.62 -12.27
C LEU A 719 3.70 33.58 -10.92
N LEU A 720 4.41 33.37 -9.82
CA LEU A 720 3.83 33.35 -8.46
C LEU A 720 3.13 34.67 -8.10
N LYS A 721 3.66 35.80 -8.58
CA LYS A 721 3.03 37.12 -8.45
C LYS A 721 1.70 37.20 -9.22
N LYS A 722 1.60 36.60 -10.41
CA LYS A 722 0.32 36.52 -11.16
C LYS A 722 -0.69 35.64 -10.41
N VAL A 723 -0.28 34.46 -9.94
CA VAL A 723 -1.13 33.55 -9.14
C VAL A 723 -1.65 34.25 -7.87
N SER A 724 -0.78 34.93 -7.13
CA SER A 724 -1.16 35.66 -5.90
C SER A 724 -2.10 36.85 -6.12
N LEU A 725 -2.30 37.29 -7.37
CA LEU A 725 -3.19 38.39 -7.75
C LEU A 725 -4.41 37.89 -8.54
N SER A 726 -4.51 36.58 -8.80
CA SER A 726 -5.66 35.95 -9.43
C SER A 726 -6.77 35.71 -8.42
N ASP A 727 -8.03 35.80 -8.84
CA ASP A 727 -9.16 35.30 -8.05
C ASP A 727 -9.04 33.78 -7.82
N ASP A 728 -8.46 33.09 -8.81
CA ASP A 728 -8.13 31.66 -8.80
C ASP A 728 -6.78 31.37 -8.11
N ASN A 729 -6.57 32.01 -6.96
CA ASN A 729 -5.37 31.79 -6.15
C ASN A 729 -5.44 30.42 -5.43
N TRP A 730 -4.50 29.53 -5.75
CA TRP A 730 -4.31 28.20 -5.17
C TRP A 730 -3.26 28.13 -4.05
N LEU A 731 -2.59 29.24 -3.72
CA LEU A 731 -1.57 29.29 -2.66
C LEU A 731 -2.19 29.03 -1.29
N ASN A 732 -1.62 28.10 -0.53
CA ASN A 732 -2.00 27.90 0.87
C ASN A 732 -1.44 29.05 1.74
N GLN A 733 -1.80 29.10 3.03
CA GLN A 733 -1.45 30.18 3.95
C GLN A 733 0.07 30.38 4.07
N VAL A 734 0.84 29.29 4.10
CA VAL A 734 2.32 29.34 4.22
C VAL A 734 2.96 29.82 2.92
N GLU A 735 2.50 29.31 1.79
CA GLU A 735 2.95 29.69 0.45
C GLU A 735 2.59 31.14 0.13
N ALA A 736 1.39 31.60 0.50
CA ALA A 736 0.95 32.98 0.33
C ALA A 736 1.80 33.94 1.18
N GLU A 737 2.14 33.59 2.43
CA GLU A 737 3.08 34.40 3.19
C GLU A 737 4.49 34.37 2.59
N PHE A 738 5.01 33.20 2.19
CA PHE A 738 6.33 33.06 1.55
C PHE A 738 6.44 33.92 0.29
N VAL A 739 5.43 33.90 -0.59
CA VAL A 739 5.36 34.72 -1.81
C VAL A 739 5.31 36.20 -1.43
N ARG A 740 4.44 36.61 -0.50
CA ARG A 740 4.34 38.00 -0.01
C ARG A 740 5.67 38.52 0.54
N ARG A 741 6.34 37.75 1.41
CA ARG A 741 7.63 38.08 2.01
C ARG A 741 8.74 38.14 0.97
N THR A 742 8.75 37.22 0.00
CA THR A 742 9.75 37.22 -1.07
C THR A 742 9.58 38.41 -2.03
N LEU A 743 8.34 38.74 -2.40
CA LEU A 743 8.04 39.93 -3.21
C LEU A 743 8.37 41.24 -2.47
N GLN A 744 8.14 41.29 -1.15
CA GLN A 744 8.56 42.42 -0.31
C GLN A 744 10.08 42.54 -0.25
N LYS A 745 10.81 41.42 -0.11
CA LYS A 745 12.28 41.40 -0.15
C LYS A 745 12.82 41.88 -1.50
N ARG A 746 12.32 41.34 -2.64
CA ARG A 746 12.71 41.79 -3.99
C ARG A 746 12.46 43.29 -4.18
N ARG A 747 11.32 43.83 -3.72
CA ARG A 747 11.05 45.29 -3.74
C ARG A 747 12.04 46.09 -2.89
N ASN A 748 12.38 45.61 -1.69
CA ASN A 748 13.33 46.29 -0.80
C ASN A 748 14.76 46.26 -1.35
N ASP A 749 15.19 45.14 -1.92
CA ASP A 749 16.53 45.01 -2.51
C ASP A 749 16.64 45.82 -3.81
N SER A 750 15.59 45.88 -4.65
CA SER A 750 15.52 46.82 -5.78
C SER A 750 15.57 48.29 -5.32
N ARG A 751 14.84 48.66 -4.26
CA ARG A 751 14.90 50.02 -3.69
C ARG A 751 16.29 50.35 -3.15
N ARG A 752 16.95 49.44 -2.43
CA ARG A 752 18.33 49.59 -1.96
C ARG A 752 19.30 49.79 -3.12
N PHE A 753 19.18 49.01 -4.19
CA PHE A 753 20.02 49.14 -5.38
C PHE A 753 19.83 50.52 -6.06
N ILE A 754 18.57 50.96 -6.22
CA ILE A 754 18.24 52.30 -6.73
C ILE A 754 18.82 53.40 -5.81
N SER A 755 18.63 53.30 -4.49
CA SER A 755 19.19 54.26 -3.52
C SER A 755 20.72 54.30 -3.55
N LEU A 756 21.39 53.15 -3.66
CA LEU A 756 22.84 53.09 -3.84
C LEU A 756 23.28 53.74 -5.15
N THR A 757 22.54 53.53 -6.25
CA THR A 757 22.84 54.16 -7.54
C THR A 757 22.67 55.68 -7.45
N VAL A 758 21.63 56.17 -6.78
CA VAL A 758 21.42 57.62 -6.53
C VAL A 758 22.53 58.20 -5.65
N VAL A 759 22.96 57.50 -4.60
CA VAL A 759 24.07 57.94 -3.75
C VAL A 759 25.39 57.97 -4.53
N ILE A 760 25.67 56.97 -5.36
CA ILE A 760 26.86 56.93 -6.22
C ILE A 760 26.83 58.09 -7.23
N LEU A 761 25.68 58.37 -7.87
CA LEU A 761 25.53 59.51 -8.77
C LEU A 761 25.71 60.86 -8.05
N ALA A 762 25.16 61.01 -6.84
CA ALA A 762 25.33 62.22 -6.03
C ALA A 762 26.80 62.42 -5.60
N LEU A 763 27.49 61.35 -5.17
CA LEU A 763 28.92 61.39 -4.84
C LEU A 763 29.77 61.70 -6.08
N SER A 764 29.43 61.13 -7.24
CA SER A 764 30.10 61.44 -8.51
C SER A 764 29.96 62.92 -8.88
N GLY A 765 28.76 63.49 -8.72
CA GLY A 765 28.52 64.93 -8.92
C GLY A 765 29.30 65.81 -7.94
N LEU A 766 29.40 65.41 -6.67
CA LEU A 766 30.21 66.10 -5.66
C LEU A 766 31.71 66.03 -5.97
N SER A 767 32.22 64.89 -6.47
CA SER A 767 33.61 64.73 -6.91
C SER A 767 33.94 65.59 -8.12
N ILE A 768 33.01 65.73 -9.08
CA ILE A 768 33.18 66.65 -10.22
C ILE A 768 33.18 68.10 -9.75
N PHE A 769 32.33 68.46 -8.80
CA PHE A 769 32.29 69.81 -8.22
C PHE A 769 33.57 70.16 -7.45
N SER A 770 34.09 69.26 -6.61
CA SER A 770 35.34 69.50 -5.87
C SER A 770 36.58 69.50 -6.77
N PHE A 771 36.59 68.71 -7.84
CA PHE A 771 37.65 68.74 -8.85
C PHE A 771 37.73 70.11 -9.56
N ASN A 772 36.58 70.67 -9.96
CA ASN A 772 36.52 72.02 -10.54
C ASN A 772 36.94 73.11 -9.55
N GLN A 773 36.65 72.95 -8.25
CA GLN A 773 37.08 73.90 -7.21
C GLN A 773 38.59 73.84 -6.95
N LEU A 774 39.20 72.65 -6.99
CA LEU A 774 40.65 72.46 -6.89
C LEU A 774 41.40 73.04 -8.09
N GLN A 775 40.78 73.09 -9.27
CA GLN A 775 41.38 73.64 -10.48
C GLN A 775 41.60 75.16 -10.42
N GLN A 776 40.84 75.90 -9.59
CA GLN A 776 40.96 77.35 -9.45
C GLN A 776 42.09 77.82 -8.52
N LEU A 777 42.67 76.93 -7.70
CA LEU A 777 43.65 77.29 -6.66
C LEU A 777 45.13 77.15 -7.09
N ASN A 778 45.44 76.50 -8.22
CA ASN A 778 46.80 76.10 -8.58
C ASN A 778 47.48 76.95 -9.69
N SER A 779 47.01 78.18 -9.94
CA SER A 779 47.50 79.03 -11.02
C SER A 779 48.63 80.00 -10.59
N ALA A 780 49.72 79.50 -10.00
CA ALA A 780 50.93 80.28 -9.73
C ALA A 780 52.20 79.43 -9.44
N SER A 781 52.99 79.08 -10.47
CA SER A 781 54.48 78.96 -10.47
C SER A 781 55.00 78.12 -11.65
N GLU A 782 56.17 78.49 -12.19
CA GLU A 782 56.82 77.97 -13.40
C GLU A 782 58.26 77.47 -13.10
N GLN A 783 59.06 76.81 -13.95
CA GLN A 783 58.94 76.30 -15.34
C GLN A 783 60.00 75.17 -15.57
N PHE A 784 59.79 74.23 -16.53
CA PHE A 784 60.77 73.23 -17.05
C PHE A 784 61.34 72.19 -16.04
N GLN A 785 61.57 70.90 -16.31
CA GLN A 785 61.34 69.93 -17.40
C GLN A 785 61.48 68.51 -16.76
N SER A 786 61.21 67.33 -17.35
CA SER A 786 60.75 66.88 -18.67
C SER A 786 60.16 65.46 -18.54
N ASP A 787 59.22 65.10 -19.43
CA ASP A 787 58.83 63.73 -19.85
C ASP A 787 58.35 62.65 -18.84
N SER A 788 57.41 61.75 -19.16
CA SER A 788 56.26 61.77 -20.11
C SER A 788 55.42 60.49 -19.87
N ILE A 789 54.08 60.59 -19.90
CA ILE A 789 53.08 59.49 -20.05
C ILE A 789 52.88 58.50 -18.87
N LYS A 790 51.76 58.64 -18.12
CA LYS A 790 50.96 57.51 -17.54
C LYS A 790 49.58 57.92 -16.98
N VAL A 791 48.58 58.14 -17.86
CA VAL A 791 47.16 58.39 -17.47
C VAL A 791 46.17 57.52 -18.28
N LEU A 792 46.61 56.35 -18.77
CA LEU A 792 45.75 55.39 -19.50
C LEU A 792 45.98 53.95 -19.01
N ALA A 793 45.68 53.70 -17.73
CA ALA A 793 45.81 52.36 -17.12
C ALA A 793 44.79 52.04 -16.02
N GLU A 794 43.68 52.78 -15.90
CA GLU A 794 42.70 52.60 -14.80
C GLU A 794 41.27 52.28 -15.26
N PHE A 795 41.08 51.94 -16.54
CA PHE A 795 39.84 51.38 -17.06
C PHE A 795 40.15 50.08 -17.82
N SER A 796 39.64 48.94 -17.31
CA SER A 796 39.72 47.55 -17.82
C SER A 796 40.47 46.51 -16.96
N ILE A 797 40.25 46.50 -15.62
CA ILE A 797 40.55 45.32 -14.76
C ILE A 797 39.34 44.85 -13.93
N ASN A 798 38.30 45.68 -13.76
CA ASN A 798 37.15 45.36 -12.89
C ASN A 798 36.09 44.39 -13.46
N THR A 799 36.25 43.90 -14.70
CA THR A 799 35.22 43.07 -15.37
C THR A 799 35.46 41.54 -15.23
N VAL A 800 36.60 41.12 -14.66
CA VAL A 800 36.92 39.68 -14.47
C VAL A 800 36.85 39.25 -12.99
N LEU A 801 36.77 40.19 -12.04
CA LEU A 801 36.83 39.90 -10.59
C LEU A 801 35.48 39.93 -9.84
N ASN A 802 34.35 40.12 -10.52
CA ASN A 802 33.03 40.07 -9.88
C ASN A 802 32.50 38.62 -9.70
N ILE A 803 33.20 37.85 -8.87
CA ILE A 803 32.61 36.73 -8.12
C ILE A 803 32.58 37.16 -6.65
N ASN A 804 31.40 37.52 -6.15
CA ASN A 804 31.14 37.67 -4.71
C ASN A 804 30.67 36.31 -4.15
N PRO A 805 31.44 35.67 -3.25
CA PRO A 805 30.92 34.60 -2.41
C PRO A 805 30.28 35.18 -1.15
N THR A 806 28.95 35.12 -1.03
CA THR A 806 28.25 35.48 0.22
C THR A 806 27.21 34.44 0.62
N SER A 807 27.66 33.38 1.29
CA SER A 807 26.87 32.68 2.30
C SER A 807 27.79 32.01 3.32
N GLU A 808 27.52 32.23 4.61
CA GLU A 808 28.34 31.76 5.72
C GLU A 808 28.30 30.23 5.85
N ASN A 809 29.44 29.57 5.61
CA ASN A 809 29.97 28.42 6.34
C ASN A 809 31.23 27.90 5.63
N ASN A 810 32.41 28.47 5.92
CA ASN A 810 33.68 27.78 5.68
C ASN A 810 34.82 28.36 6.56
N PRO A 811 35.64 27.53 7.24
CA PRO A 811 36.57 28.00 8.27
C PRO A 811 37.96 28.34 7.72
N VAL A 812 38.05 29.28 6.78
CA VAL A 812 39.33 29.72 6.21
C VAL A 812 39.48 31.25 6.20
N ARG A 813 39.67 31.83 7.39
CA ARG A 813 40.18 33.21 7.56
C ARG A 813 41.69 33.19 7.81
N GLY A 814 42.46 33.02 6.72
CA GLY A 814 43.88 33.36 6.70
C GLY A 814 44.07 34.80 6.23
N GLU A 815 44.58 35.70 7.07
CA GLU A 815 44.90 37.06 6.65
C GLU A 815 46.11 37.07 5.69
N VAL A 816 45.89 37.50 4.44
CA VAL A 816 46.97 37.69 3.44
C VAL A 816 47.79 38.93 3.81
N LYS A 817 48.72 38.77 4.76
CA LYS A 817 49.66 39.81 5.19
C LYS A 817 50.83 39.99 4.21
N ALA A 818 51.41 41.19 4.18
CA ALA A 818 52.41 41.59 3.18
C ALA A 818 53.73 40.79 3.22
N LEU A 819 54.28 40.48 2.05
CA LEU A 819 55.45 39.62 1.83
C LEU A 819 56.78 40.33 2.15
N ASN A 820 57.45 39.98 3.26
CA ASN A 820 58.87 40.32 3.46
C ASN A 820 59.60 39.37 4.43
N LYS A 821 60.74 38.83 3.95
CA LYS A 821 61.85 38.15 4.66
C LYS A 821 61.53 37.03 5.69
N ALA A 822 61.47 35.78 5.19
CA ALA A 822 61.59 34.47 5.89
C ALA A 822 60.56 34.13 7.00
N PRO A 823 60.36 32.84 7.37
CA PRO A 823 60.65 31.59 6.64
C PRO A 823 59.59 31.33 5.54
N TRP A 824 59.13 30.09 5.32
CA TRP A 824 57.94 29.83 4.49
C TRP A 824 56.73 30.53 5.11
N ARG A 825 55.87 31.09 4.25
CA ARG A 825 54.62 31.72 4.65
C ARG A 825 53.44 30.90 4.19
N THR A 826 52.75 30.27 5.13
CA THR A 826 51.39 29.76 4.96
C THR A 826 50.44 30.88 4.51
N LEU A 827 49.86 30.71 3.33
CA LEU A 827 48.88 31.62 2.72
C LEU A 827 47.45 31.10 2.89
N LEU A 828 47.29 29.78 2.99
CA LEU A 828 46.01 29.11 3.16
C LEU A 828 46.18 27.88 4.06
N ASN A 829 45.44 27.84 5.17
CA ASN A 829 45.42 26.74 6.13
C ASN A 829 43.98 26.47 6.53
N GLU A 830 43.58 25.20 6.50
CA GLU A 830 42.30 24.73 7.02
C GLU A 830 42.56 23.50 7.90
N LYS A 831 41.92 23.41 9.08
CA LYS A 831 42.03 22.27 10.01
C LYS A 831 43.49 21.85 10.34
N ASN A 832 44.41 22.81 10.46
CA ASN A 832 45.85 22.61 10.69
C ASN A 832 46.61 21.95 9.52
N GLN A 833 46.04 21.91 8.32
CA GLN A 833 46.70 21.49 7.09
C GLN A 833 46.94 22.70 6.19
N VAL A 834 48.16 22.86 5.66
CA VAL A 834 48.51 24.00 4.80
C VAL A 834 48.24 23.64 3.35
N PHE A 835 47.37 24.38 2.68
CA PHE A 835 47.00 24.12 1.29
C PHE A 835 47.71 25.03 0.30
N ALA A 836 48.20 26.20 0.73
CA ALA A 836 49.05 27.06 -0.08
C ALA A 836 50.09 27.78 0.77
N MET A 837 51.33 27.89 0.27
CA MET A 837 52.42 28.62 0.91
C MET A 837 53.35 29.31 -0.11
N SER A 838 54.08 30.31 0.34
CA SER A 838 55.07 31.03 -0.47
C SER A 838 56.34 31.34 0.31
N ARG A 839 57.48 31.40 -0.38
CA ARG A 839 58.76 31.83 0.20
C ARG A 839 59.57 32.61 -0.81
N LYS A 840 60.27 33.65 -0.34
CA LYS A 840 61.31 34.32 -1.12
C LYS A 840 62.58 33.49 -1.03
N TYR A 841 63.14 33.10 -2.17
CA TYR A 841 64.33 32.25 -2.26
C TYR A 841 65.39 32.99 -3.08
N ASN A 842 66.52 33.34 -2.45
CA ASN A 842 67.53 34.24 -3.00
C ASN A 842 66.89 35.53 -3.58
N LYS A 843 67.02 35.79 -4.89
CA LYS A 843 66.40 36.95 -5.56
C LYS A 843 64.96 36.69 -5.99
N GLY A 844 64.59 35.42 -6.24
CA GLY A 844 63.28 35.00 -6.74
C GLY A 844 62.28 34.58 -5.66
N GLN A 845 61.19 33.93 -6.07
CA GLN A 845 60.13 33.47 -5.18
C GLN A 845 59.55 32.12 -5.64
N VAL A 846 59.18 31.28 -4.69
CA VAL A 846 58.48 30.00 -4.92
C VAL A 846 57.11 30.05 -4.25
N PHE A 847 56.09 29.55 -4.94
CA PHE A 847 54.73 29.37 -4.44
C PHE A 847 54.25 27.96 -4.73
N THR A 848 53.61 27.34 -3.75
CA THR A 848 53.10 25.97 -3.84
C THR A 848 51.63 25.96 -3.43
N ILE A 849 50.82 25.15 -4.12
CA ILE A 849 49.39 25.00 -3.83
C ILE A 849 48.93 23.56 -4.10
N ALA A 850 48.11 23.03 -3.21
CA ALA A 850 47.58 21.68 -3.29
C ALA A 850 46.10 21.68 -3.73
N HIS A 851 45.68 20.59 -4.38
CA HIS A 851 44.38 20.49 -5.07
C HIS A 851 43.22 20.01 -4.18
N HIS A 852 43.45 19.56 -2.95
CA HIS A 852 42.42 18.90 -2.15
C HIS A 852 41.28 19.85 -1.74
N GLY A 853 40.03 19.51 -2.05
CA GLY A 853 38.79 20.17 -1.57
C GLY A 853 38.52 21.61 -2.07
N LEU A 854 39.52 22.37 -2.50
CA LEU A 854 39.38 23.79 -2.86
C LEU A 854 38.50 24.07 -4.09
N LEU A 855 38.21 23.04 -4.88
CA LEU A 855 37.34 23.10 -6.07
C LEU A 855 35.99 22.39 -5.87
N SER A 856 35.76 21.71 -4.73
CA SER A 856 34.64 20.77 -4.58
C SER A 856 33.35 21.35 -3.97
N ASN A 857 33.23 22.68 -3.86
CA ASN A 857 31.93 23.37 -3.65
C ASN A 857 31.97 24.92 -3.72
N THR A 858 33.10 25.55 -4.04
CA THR A 858 33.18 26.99 -4.28
C THR A 858 33.81 27.28 -5.63
N ASN A 859 33.34 28.35 -6.29
CA ASN A 859 33.75 28.71 -7.65
C ASN A 859 35.28 28.78 -7.81
N TYR A 860 35.75 28.61 -9.06
CA TYR A 860 37.14 28.77 -9.54
C TYR A 860 37.94 29.96 -8.97
N SER A 861 37.28 30.94 -8.35
CA SER A 861 37.85 32.14 -7.77
C SER A 861 39.00 31.88 -6.81
N THR A 862 39.00 30.85 -5.95
CA THR A 862 39.99 30.78 -4.84
C THR A 862 41.41 30.48 -5.34
N PHE A 863 41.58 29.47 -6.20
CA PHE A 863 42.87 29.18 -6.86
C PHE A 863 43.33 30.37 -7.69
N MET A 864 42.44 30.90 -8.54
CA MET A 864 42.77 32.02 -9.42
C MET A 864 43.08 33.31 -8.65
N PHE A 865 42.41 33.59 -7.54
CA PHE A 865 42.67 34.74 -6.68
C PHE A 865 44.03 34.63 -5.99
N LEU A 866 44.41 33.45 -5.49
CA LEU A 866 45.74 33.26 -4.87
C LEU A 866 46.86 33.40 -5.90
N VAL A 867 46.72 32.77 -7.07
CA VAL A 867 47.68 32.87 -8.17
C VAL A 867 47.74 34.32 -8.71
N LEU A 868 46.61 34.98 -8.93
CA LEU A 868 46.57 36.38 -9.39
C LEU A 868 47.16 37.35 -8.37
N ASN A 869 46.94 37.19 -7.07
CA ASN A 869 47.57 38.04 -6.07
C ASN A 869 49.09 37.80 -5.96
N TYR A 870 49.54 36.54 -6.07
CA TYR A 870 50.96 36.20 -6.09
C TYR A 870 51.71 36.78 -7.30
N ILE A 871 51.03 36.83 -8.45
CA ILE A 871 51.58 37.36 -9.71
C ILE A 871 51.40 38.89 -9.81
N ASN A 872 50.29 39.49 -9.40
CA ASN A 872 50.05 40.95 -9.45
C ASN A 872 51.06 41.77 -8.65
N GLY A 873 51.78 41.17 -7.70
CA GLY A 873 52.94 41.79 -7.05
C GLY A 873 54.18 41.95 -7.94
N LEU A 874 54.08 41.75 -9.26
CA LEU A 874 55.17 41.85 -10.24
C LEU A 874 55.03 43.10 -11.13
N ASN A 875 55.93 44.06 -10.95
CA ASN A 875 56.29 44.97 -12.03
C ASN A 875 57.32 44.27 -12.95
N GLY A 876 56.88 43.70 -14.07
CA GLY A 876 57.76 43.01 -15.03
C GLY A 876 57.04 42.37 -16.22
N ASN A 877 57.79 41.64 -17.04
CA ASN A 877 57.26 40.86 -18.17
C ASN A 877 56.07 39.96 -17.76
N LYS A 878 55.13 39.75 -18.67
CA LYS A 878 53.98 38.84 -18.48
C LYS A 878 54.16 37.50 -19.20
N LYS A 879 55.41 37.03 -19.35
CA LYS A 879 55.73 35.80 -20.09
C LYS A 879 55.81 34.61 -19.14
N VAL A 880 54.95 33.62 -19.36
CA VAL A 880 54.77 32.45 -18.50
C VAL A 880 55.16 31.17 -19.26
N LEU A 881 56.09 30.40 -18.71
CA LEU A 881 56.38 29.06 -19.21
C LEU A 881 55.57 28.02 -18.47
N MET A 882 55.10 27.02 -19.22
CA MET A 882 54.35 25.90 -18.68
C MET A 882 55.00 24.59 -19.13
N SER A 883 55.24 23.67 -18.21
CA SER A 883 55.88 22.38 -18.53
C SER A 883 54.81 21.38 -18.97
N SER A 884 54.65 21.15 -20.28
CA SER A 884 53.50 20.39 -20.82
C SER A 884 53.45 18.94 -20.30
N GLY A 885 54.61 18.29 -20.15
CA GLY A 885 54.71 16.94 -19.59
C GLY A 885 54.42 16.85 -18.09
N HIS A 886 54.26 18.00 -17.42
CA HIS A 886 53.96 18.13 -16.00
C HIS A 886 52.80 19.11 -15.74
N CYS A 887 51.89 19.36 -16.69
CA CYS A 887 50.76 20.26 -16.47
C CYS A 887 49.42 19.52 -16.64
N GLU A 888 48.58 19.55 -15.60
CA GLU A 888 47.27 18.90 -15.60
C GLU A 888 46.15 19.82 -16.10
N LEU A 889 45.06 19.19 -16.55
CA LEU A 889 43.78 19.84 -16.83
C LEU A 889 43.00 20.05 -15.54
N LEU A 890 42.45 21.24 -15.31
CA LEU A 890 41.56 21.49 -14.18
C LEU A 890 40.19 20.87 -14.46
N THR A 891 39.95 19.66 -13.98
CA THR A 891 38.64 18.97 -14.04
C THR A 891 37.78 19.29 -12.82
N LEU A 892 36.49 19.56 -13.05
CA LEU A 892 35.47 19.70 -12.00
C LEU A 892 34.67 18.40 -11.85
N ASN A 893 34.41 18.01 -10.61
CA ASN A 893 33.42 16.99 -10.21
C ASN A 893 33.28 15.79 -11.16
N ASN A 894 34.38 15.08 -11.42
CA ASN A 894 34.45 13.86 -12.24
C ASN A 894 33.97 13.99 -13.71
N ASP A 895 33.71 15.18 -14.23
CA ASP A 895 33.41 15.40 -15.65
C ASP A 895 34.70 15.56 -16.48
N LEU A 896 34.82 14.76 -17.55
CA LEU A 896 36.01 14.64 -18.42
C LEU A 896 36.30 15.86 -19.34
N LYS A 897 35.83 17.06 -18.99
CA LYS A 897 36.05 18.31 -19.74
C LYS A 897 36.69 19.38 -18.87
N GLY A 898 37.98 19.20 -18.58
CA GLY A 898 38.78 20.18 -17.84
C GLY A 898 39.22 21.38 -18.67
N TYR A 899 39.51 22.50 -18.00
CA TYR A 899 40.08 23.71 -18.63
C TYR A 899 41.61 23.69 -18.51
N LYS A 900 42.33 24.12 -19.55
CA LYS A 900 43.79 24.33 -19.46
C LYS A 900 44.10 25.60 -18.67
N ILE A 901 45.10 25.54 -17.80
CA ILE A 901 45.61 26.70 -17.06
C ILE A 901 46.18 27.76 -18.03
N ALA A 902 46.72 27.34 -19.18
CA ALA A 902 47.18 28.22 -20.26
C ALA A 902 46.07 29.17 -20.75
N ASP A 903 44.93 28.62 -21.19
CA ASP A 903 43.76 29.37 -21.68
C ASP A 903 43.26 30.43 -20.68
N ILE A 904 43.40 30.14 -19.38
CA ILE A 904 43.00 31.06 -18.30
C ILE A 904 44.03 32.19 -18.15
N MET A 905 45.32 31.89 -18.20
CA MET A 905 46.39 32.89 -18.14
C MET A 905 46.41 33.81 -19.37
N GLU A 906 46.15 33.28 -20.57
CA GLU A 906 46.02 34.09 -21.80
C GLU A 906 44.85 35.07 -21.72
N LYS A 907 43.69 34.63 -21.22
CA LYS A 907 42.54 35.51 -20.93
C LYS A 907 42.84 36.62 -19.92
N LEU A 908 43.87 36.47 -19.10
CA LEU A 908 44.34 37.45 -18.11
C LEU A 908 45.48 38.33 -18.66
N GLY A 909 45.81 38.20 -19.95
CA GLY A 909 46.83 39.00 -20.63
C GLY A 909 48.26 38.59 -20.30
N TYR A 910 48.49 37.31 -19.97
CA TYR A 910 49.82 36.71 -19.91
C TYR A 910 50.12 35.99 -21.22
N GLU A 911 51.34 36.15 -21.73
CA GLU A 911 51.81 35.40 -22.89
C GLU A 911 52.31 34.04 -22.41
N THR A 912 51.54 32.98 -22.66
CA THR A 912 51.90 31.62 -22.23
C THR A 912 52.68 30.89 -23.31
N LYS A 913 53.59 30.00 -22.90
CA LYS A 913 54.27 29.08 -23.81
C LYS A 913 54.50 27.74 -23.16
N GLU A 914 53.88 26.70 -23.72
CA GLU A 914 54.16 25.31 -23.36
C GLU A 914 55.56 24.88 -23.84
N ILE A 915 56.24 24.12 -22.99
CA ILE A 915 57.53 23.48 -23.27
C ILE A 915 57.46 22.04 -22.80
N SER A 916 57.80 21.09 -23.67
CA SER A 916 57.94 19.68 -23.27
C SER A 916 59.21 19.43 -22.45
N ALA A 917 59.11 18.52 -21.49
CA ALA A 917 60.23 18.05 -20.68
C ALA A 917 61.35 17.44 -21.58
N PRO A 918 62.63 17.49 -21.15
CA PRO A 918 63.11 18.10 -19.90
C PRO A 918 63.26 19.63 -19.99
N ILE A 919 63.09 20.32 -18.86
CA ILE A 919 63.30 21.76 -18.68
C ILE A 919 64.81 22.04 -18.58
N ASN A 920 65.36 22.85 -19.49
CA ASN A 920 66.77 23.24 -19.48
C ASN A 920 66.96 24.76 -19.59
N SER A 921 68.16 25.24 -19.22
CA SER A 921 68.49 26.66 -19.15
C SER A 921 68.32 27.38 -20.50
N THR A 922 68.69 26.73 -21.61
CA THR A 922 68.54 27.27 -22.97
C THR A 922 67.07 27.50 -23.35
N LYS A 923 66.17 26.56 -23.03
CA LYS A 923 64.72 26.69 -23.24
C LYS A 923 64.12 27.88 -22.46
N ILE A 924 64.60 28.11 -21.23
CA ILE A 924 64.16 29.24 -20.38
C ILE A 924 64.71 30.58 -20.91
N GLN A 925 65.99 30.64 -21.28
CA GLN A 925 66.61 31.87 -21.79
C GLN A 925 66.00 32.31 -23.13
N ASN A 926 65.77 31.38 -24.06
CA ASN A 926 65.20 31.66 -25.39
C ASN A 926 63.75 32.19 -25.36
N THR A 927 63.08 32.14 -24.22
CA THR A 927 61.68 32.57 -24.07
C THR A 927 61.54 33.83 -23.22
N ASN A 928 62.64 34.28 -22.58
CA ASN A 928 62.73 35.51 -21.78
C ASN A 928 61.61 35.64 -20.73
N ALA A 929 61.20 34.50 -20.19
CA ALA A 929 60.13 34.38 -19.21
C ALA A 929 60.66 34.60 -17.79
N ASN A 930 59.79 35.14 -16.94
CA ASN A 930 60.06 35.43 -15.53
C ASN A 930 59.20 34.59 -14.58
N ILE A 931 58.26 33.79 -15.11
CA ILE A 931 57.40 32.87 -14.37
C ILE A 931 57.45 31.48 -15.03
N ILE A 932 57.61 30.43 -14.23
CA ILE A 932 57.45 29.03 -14.64
C ILE A 932 56.35 28.38 -13.80
N ILE A 933 55.44 27.65 -14.45
CA ILE A 933 54.40 26.84 -13.82
C ILE A 933 54.72 25.36 -14.07
N ILE A 934 54.72 24.60 -12.98
CA ILE A 934 54.90 23.15 -12.96
C ILE A 934 53.70 22.58 -12.21
N GLY A 935 52.87 21.79 -12.89
CA GLY A 935 51.80 21.03 -12.26
C GLY A 935 52.27 19.63 -11.86
N ASN A 936 51.31 18.72 -11.73
CA ASN A 936 51.59 17.36 -11.33
C ASN A 936 51.74 16.43 -12.55
N ALA A 937 52.64 15.45 -12.44
CA ALA A 937 52.68 14.32 -13.34
C ALA A 937 53.41 13.15 -12.69
N TRP A 938 53.04 11.95 -13.11
CA TRP A 938 53.56 10.68 -12.61
C TRP A 938 54.98 10.34 -13.14
N GLY A 939 55.62 11.25 -13.88
CA GLY A 939 57.00 11.15 -14.37
C GLY A 939 57.99 11.88 -13.48
N ASN A 940 59.18 11.29 -13.27
CA ASN A 940 60.27 11.90 -12.49
C ASN A 940 60.84 13.14 -13.18
N LEU A 941 61.02 14.23 -12.42
CA LEU A 941 61.92 15.33 -12.78
C LEU A 941 63.37 14.86 -12.62
N GLU A 942 64.22 15.13 -13.61
CA GLU A 942 65.64 14.81 -13.55
C GLU A 942 66.40 15.81 -12.68
N ASN A 943 67.52 15.36 -12.08
CA ASN A 943 68.33 16.20 -11.18
C ASN A 943 68.83 17.50 -11.84
N ASP A 944 69.03 17.50 -13.16
CA ASP A 944 69.50 18.68 -13.90
C ASP A 944 68.36 19.65 -14.26
N GLU A 945 67.11 19.18 -14.37
CA GLU A 945 65.93 20.04 -14.42
C GLU A 945 65.74 20.77 -13.08
N ILE A 946 65.86 20.04 -11.97
CA ILE A 946 65.76 20.59 -10.61
C ILE A 946 66.81 21.70 -10.40
N LYS A 947 68.09 21.46 -10.75
CA LYS A 947 69.14 22.49 -10.73
C LYS A 947 68.83 23.68 -11.63
N THR A 948 68.26 23.43 -12.81
CA THR A 948 67.88 24.51 -13.75
C THR A 948 66.80 25.41 -13.15
N ILE A 949 65.78 24.83 -12.49
CA ILE A 949 64.71 25.57 -11.82
C ILE A 949 65.27 26.35 -10.61
N GLU A 950 66.16 25.73 -9.82
CA GLU A 950 66.85 26.36 -8.68
C GLU A 950 67.71 27.57 -9.11
N GLN A 951 68.44 27.47 -10.23
CA GLN A 951 69.18 28.58 -10.83
C GLN A 951 68.26 29.68 -11.34
N PHE A 952 67.14 29.33 -11.99
CA PHE A 952 66.16 30.31 -12.48
C PHE A 952 65.56 31.15 -11.33
N VAL A 953 65.12 30.50 -10.24
CA VAL A 953 64.63 31.20 -9.04
C VAL A 953 65.76 32.03 -8.41
N SER A 954 66.97 31.49 -8.30
CA SER A 954 68.10 32.21 -7.71
C SER A 954 68.47 33.50 -8.46
N ASN A 955 68.25 33.53 -9.78
CA ASN A 955 68.47 34.70 -10.63
C ASN A 955 67.32 35.74 -10.60
N GLY A 956 66.22 35.47 -9.87
CA GLY A 956 65.08 36.39 -9.73
C GLY A 956 63.77 35.90 -10.36
N GLY A 957 63.78 34.73 -11.01
CA GLY A 957 62.58 34.10 -11.54
C GLY A 957 61.59 33.67 -10.46
N LYS A 958 60.33 33.46 -10.85
CA LYS A 958 59.29 32.93 -9.98
C LYS A 958 58.79 31.57 -10.45
N VAL A 959 58.58 30.66 -9.51
CA VAL A 959 58.08 29.30 -9.78
C VAL A 959 56.79 29.05 -9.02
N ILE A 960 55.82 28.44 -9.70
CA ILE A 960 54.52 28.00 -9.18
C ILE A 960 54.43 26.48 -9.32
N ILE A 961 54.13 25.79 -8.22
CA ILE A 961 54.05 24.32 -8.15
C ILE A 961 52.64 23.91 -7.71
N VAL A 962 51.99 23.00 -8.44
CA VAL A 962 50.58 22.59 -8.23
C VAL A 962 50.46 21.06 -8.17
N GLY A 963 49.97 20.49 -7.05
CA GLY A 963 49.91 19.02 -6.83
C GLY A 963 48.54 18.45 -6.48
N LEU A 964 48.24 17.21 -6.92
CA LEU A 964 46.97 16.50 -6.67
C LEU A 964 46.82 16.05 -5.21
N GLY A 965 45.64 16.28 -4.61
CA GLY A 965 45.13 15.41 -3.53
C GLY A 965 45.96 15.34 -2.23
N GLY A 966 46.58 16.43 -1.79
CA GLY A 966 47.32 16.45 -0.52
C GLY A 966 47.33 17.82 0.15
N TYR A 967 48.24 17.97 1.12
CA TYR A 967 48.55 19.23 1.80
C TYR A 967 50.07 19.35 2.02
N TRP A 968 50.51 20.53 2.42
CA TRP A 968 51.90 20.86 2.72
C TRP A 968 52.13 20.90 4.23
N LYS A 969 53.34 20.57 4.69
CA LYS A 969 53.72 20.70 6.09
C LYS A 969 54.50 22.00 6.32
N ASP A 970 54.06 22.80 7.29
CA ASP A 970 54.76 24.03 7.68
C ASP A 970 55.99 23.68 8.54
N TYR A 971 57.17 24.16 8.14
CA TYR A 971 58.44 23.88 8.79
C TYR A 971 59.10 25.17 9.34
N SER A 972 58.29 26.18 9.68
CA SER A 972 58.76 27.49 10.14
C SER A 972 59.62 27.49 11.41
N ASP A 973 59.46 26.52 12.33
CA ASP A 973 59.88 26.71 13.74
C ASP A 973 60.87 25.70 14.34
N LYS A 974 61.25 24.59 13.68
CA LYS A 974 62.17 23.58 14.27
C LYS A 974 63.13 22.91 13.28
N PRO A 975 64.39 23.40 13.15
CA PRO A 975 65.42 22.75 12.32
C PRO A 975 65.80 21.34 12.79
N ASP A 976 65.86 21.10 14.10
CA ASP A 976 66.50 19.91 14.71
C ASP A 976 65.66 18.61 14.65
N GLN A 977 64.63 18.53 13.81
CA GLN A 977 63.81 17.32 13.65
C GLN A 977 63.94 16.61 12.29
N LEU A 978 64.79 17.11 11.38
CA LEU A 978 64.99 16.53 10.05
C LEU A 978 65.37 15.04 10.09
N ASP A 979 66.31 14.64 10.96
CA ASP A 979 66.81 13.25 11.01
C ASP A 979 65.85 12.26 11.72
N LYS A 980 65.02 12.72 12.66
CA LYS A 980 64.25 11.82 13.55
C LYS A 980 62.96 11.27 12.92
N LEU A 981 62.52 11.82 11.79
CA LEU A 981 61.31 11.36 11.08
C LEU A 981 61.59 10.42 9.90
N ALA A 982 62.84 10.32 9.44
CA ALA A 982 63.24 9.44 8.33
C ALA A 982 63.15 7.92 8.63
N HIS A 983 62.85 7.53 9.88
CA HIS A 983 62.90 6.13 10.33
C HIS A 983 61.58 5.55 10.86
N ARG A 984 60.44 6.21 10.66
CA ARG A 984 59.11 5.65 11.01
C ARG A 984 58.38 4.92 9.87
N GLY A 985 58.97 4.83 8.68
CA GLY A 985 58.41 4.15 7.51
C GLY A 985 58.74 2.66 7.40
N LYS A 986 58.39 1.81 8.39
CA LYS A 986 58.37 0.34 8.24
C LYS A 986 57.36 -0.34 9.18
N CYS A 987 56.22 -0.80 8.64
CA CYS A 987 55.84 -2.23 8.63
C CYS A 987 54.45 -2.49 8.00
N ASN A 988 54.46 -3.19 6.86
CA ASN A 988 53.66 -4.37 6.42
C ASN A 988 52.14 -4.52 6.69
N GLN A 989 51.48 -5.13 5.67
CA GLN A 989 50.09 -5.68 5.59
C GLN A 989 48.99 -4.59 5.58
N GLU A 990 48.32 -4.24 4.47
CA GLU A 990 47.79 -5.02 3.34
C GLU A 990 47.99 -4.27 2.00
N GLY A 991 48.27 -5.00 0.90
CA GLY A 991 48.90 -4.40 -0.28
C GLY A 991 48.05 -4.33 -1.54
N GLN A 992 47.89 -3.11 -2.07
CA GLN A 992 48.54 -2.76 -3.35
C GLN A 992 48.82 -1.24 -3.45
N ASP A 993 50.11 -0.92 -3.59
CA ASP A 993 50.73 0.34 -4.01
C ASP A 993 50.28 1.68 -3.39
N THR A 994 50.60 1.87 -2.10
CA THR A 994 50.96 3.21 -1.61
C THR A 994 52.43 3.51 -1.94
N ASN A 995 52.66 4.24 -3.03
CA ASN A 995 53.99 4.76 -3.37
C ASN A 995 54.56 5.57 -2.19
N ASP A 996 55.81 5.28 -1.80
CA ASP A 996 56.52 6.05 -0.78
C ASP A 996 56.60 7.52 -1.22
N ILE A 997 55.92 8.40 -0.48
CA ILE A 997 55.77 9.84 -0.76
C ILE A 997 57.15 10.52 -0.91
N SER A 998 58.21 10.01 -0.27
CA SER A 998 59.57 10.54 -0.42
C SER A 998 60.12 10.41 -1.85
N THR A 999 59.62 9.45 -2.63
CA THR A 999 60.04 9.24 -4.03
C THR A 999 59.38 10.21 -5.02
N TYR A 1000 58.34 10.94 -4.59
CA TYR A 1000 57.50 11.75 -5.46
C TYR A 1000 58.28 12.89 -6.15
N PRO A 1001 58.09 13.13 -7.47
CA PRO A 1001 58.91 14.08 -8.23
C PRO A 1001 58.91 15.51 -7.64
N MET A 1002 57.75 15.97 -7.15
CA MET A 1002 57.65 17.27 -6.49
C MET A 1002 58.43 17.35 -5.19
N ASN A 1003 58.48 16.27 -4.40
CA ASN A 1003 59.21 16.30 -3.14
C ASN A 1003 60.71 16.53 -3.37
N LYS A 1004 61.31 15.93 -4.41
CA LYS A 1004 62.72 16.19 -4.79
C LYS A 1004 62.98 17.65 -5.17
N LEU A 1005 62.04 18.31 -5.87
CA LEU A 1005 62.13 19.73 -6.21
C LEU A 1005 61.91 20.63 -4.98
N LEU A 1006 60.98 20.26 -4.10
CA LEU A 1006 60.60 21.06 -2.92
C LEU A 1006 61.59 20.93 -1.77
N GLU A 1007 62.29 19.79 -1.64
CA GLU A 1007 63.40 19.63 -0.70
C GLU A 1007 64.54 20.61 -0.99
N LYS A 1008 64.74 21.05 -2.24
CA LYS A 1008 65.68 22.16 -2.58
C LYS A 1008 65.24 23.53 -2.05
N PHE A 1009 63.97 23.67 -1.71
CA PHE A 1009 63.37 24.89 -1.18
C PHE A 1009 62.92 24.73 0.28
N ASP A 1010 63.37 23.69 0.98
CA ASP A 1010 62.98 23.31 2.35
C ASP A 1010 61.47 23.12 2.56
N ALA A 1011 60.77 22.44 1.65
CA ALA A 1011 59.35 22.08 1.78
C ALA A 1011 59.08 20.61 1.47
N ARG A 1012 57.99 20.04 2.03
CA ARG A 1012 57.52 18.68 1.73
C ARG A 1012 56.00 18.62 1.54
N PHE A 1013 55.61 17.76 0.59
CA PHE A 1013 54.25 17.34 0.28
C PHE A 1013 53.84 16.13 1.13
N GLU A 1014 52.63 16.14 1.68
CA GLU A 1014 51.97 14.97 2.28
C GLU A 1014 50.67 14.68 1.52
N SER A 1015 50.50 13.45 1.02
CA SER A 1015 49.25 13.01 0.39
C SER A 1015 48.22 12.59 1.44
N SER A 1016 46.97 13.00 1.28
CA SER A 1016 45.86 12.54 2.12
C SER A 1016 45.20 11.31 1.50
N LEU A 1017 45.73 10.12 1.81
CA LEU A 1017 45.09 8.83 1.52
C LEU A 1017 44.39 8.31 2.80
N ILE A 1018 43.32 9.01 3.21
CA ILE A 1018 42.40 8.60 4.28
C ILE A 1018 40.98 9.04 3.89
N ASN A 1019 40.16 8.06 3.48
CA ASN A 1019 38.70 8.09 3.27
C ASN A 1019 38.11 9.21 2.39
#